data_AF-A0A951VU63-F1
#
_entry.id   AF-A0A951VU63-F1
#
_cell.length_a   1.000
_cell.length_b   1.000
_cell.length_c   1.000
_cell.angle_alpha   90.00
_cell.angle_beta   90.00
_cell.angle_gamma   90.00
#
_symmetry.space_group_name_H-M   'P 1'
#
loop_
_entity.id
_entity.type
_entity.pdbx_description
1 polymer ?
#
loop_
_entity_poly.entity_id
_entity_poly.type
_entity_poly.pdbx_seq_one_letter_code
_entity_poly.pdbx_strand_id
1 'polypeptide(L)'
;MKIWILIFFTQILYPFTGYSQSSINGKLDTLLMLRGLNSFDVSIPIDLRSRSDNKLLLPVVERFMYDPVSYKKFTDSVAGWDILIEDSLVLKMYELLDTNPTLLSHFRPVNSLRFKQELENIYNGYTEIYSIFSPNEREYLSRNLLSIISEAEDVESNINDIFKYNEARDKSIEVVKTTLKLLEKIPRRDLFTFNIRAWMLFNAIYTELVKNPESIIHIFPEADDGSLFEETMEIELFDDRKIVIGTEGNDVHYIDENTLFVYDISGDDKYIYETSDEYFHSPPHLQIVIDLSGNDNYTSKSDKFGIAGGFAGAYMVFDAKGNDSYDGGNLSVGSVINGIALIKDGSGNDFYSGNSFSIGAASFGSAIIIDNNGNDIYSANSYSKAFGMTMGIGSIIDKSGNDSYIISARNIDIGRYEDHYISMCQGYGLGVRPYYAGGIGLLIESGGNDIYNTDIFGQGGSYWYALGMLIDKSGHDKYNSYQYAQGSGIHLSVGFLTDYAGWDFYTSNGVSQGCGHDYGVGILHDVSGNDNYSAYSLSQGAGNANGIGILIDEEGRDGYLNKEPSNTRGYGNPRREFGSIGLFADLEGIDFYSIPNKDSSFSTGSYWGGFADFGEIKSPWEKTVQQYKVPVDSTLNYSIEQYFIMAKTIEPRFSLWQDFGEKHLISDSVQTAHYILTKLVSEDHRDGFLIRNLIFKINESVSSVFLSELAKYEEDNSILKPEELIFIAYLFGETRDPKGAEALYKLLSNPDERVRSAALASIGKINFGTEFQKLKSEIALQIRNLYVKNAGSKTYRKNIAFALGNVSEDANVSTLINMLGDDFFGVRFIAAKNLTKFEVELFNSIVADVFNLYSYNPQALVPFISAMKNIEPQTIYEIYELYSSVISENIIYRYVFTEITSGSDNELLNNINGDVSYGLELMHFDE
;
A
#
# COMPACT_ATOMS: atom_id res chain seq x y z
N MET A 1 24.41 41.66 34.10
CA MET A 1 24.63 40.20 34.27
C MET A 1 23.34 39.47 34.64
N LYS A 2 22.69 39.73 35.79
CA LYS A 2 21.44 39.03 36.16
C LYS A 2 20.21 39.31 35.26
N ILE A 3 20.15 40.48 34.61
CA ILE A 3 19.08 40.80 33.63
C ILE A 3 19.35 40.19 32.24
N TRP A 4 20.63 39.94 31.89
CA TRP A 4 20.99 39.26 30.64
C TRP A 4 20.76 37.74 30.73
N ILE A 5 20.97 37.15 31.92
CA ILE A 5 20.62 35.74 32.17
C ILE A 5 19.09 35.53 32.11
N LEU A 6 18.29 36.52 32.54
CA LEU A 6 16.83 36.43 32.48
C LEU A 6 16.26 36.60 31.05
N ILE A 7 16.94 37.34 30.17
CA ILE A 7 16.56 37.47 28.75
C ILE A 7 17.05 36.25 27.95
N PHE A 8 18.20 35.67 28.32
CA PHE A 8 18.70 34.41 27.74
C PHE A 8 17.79 33.22 28.07
N PHE A 9 17.24 33.17 29.30
CA PHE A 9 16.29 32.14 29.71
C PHE A 9 14.88 32.30 29.13
N THR A 10 14.43 33.51 28.79
CA THR A 10 13.04 33.74 28.35
C THR A 10 12.82 33.76 26.83
N GLN A 11 13.88 33.87 26.00
CA GLN A 11 13.73 33.90 24.53
C GLN A 11 14.34 32.72 23.75
N ILE A 12 15.16 31.87 24.39
CA ILE A 12 15.82 30.75 23.71
C ILE A 12 15.37 29.38 24.25
N LEU A 13 14.97 29.30 25.53
CA LEU A 13 14.49 28.05 26.15
C LEU A 13 12.96 27.93 26.28
N TYR A 14 12.20 28.92 25.80
CA TYR A 14 10.73 28.86 25.85
C TYR A 14 10.05 27.94 24.81
N PRO A 15 10.73 27.33 23.80
CA PRO A 15 10.15 26.18 23.11
C PRO A 15 10.42 24.84 23.80
N PHE A 16 11.28 24.78 24.82
CA PHE A 16 11.82 23.50 25.32
C PHE A 16 11.43 23.12 26.75
N THR A 17 10.70 23.95 27.50
CA THR A 17 10.34 23.66 28.90
C THR A 17 8.84 23.47 29.13
N GLY A 18 8.15 22.94 28.11
CA GLY A 18 6.76 22.48 28.18
C GLY A 18 6.57 21.01 27.81
N TYR A 19 7.64 20.21 27.70
CA TYR A 19 7.58 18.82 27.24
C TYR A 19 7.72 17.83 28.41
N SER A 20 6.69 17.74 29.25
CA SER A 20 6.45 16.48 29.97
C SER A 20 5.92 15.46 28.96
N GLN A 21 6.64 14.36 28.72
CA GLN A 21 6.39 13.35 27.66
C GLN A 21 6.31 13.97 26.26
N SER A 22 7.43 13.94 25.51
CA SER A 22 7.41 14.25 24.08
C SER A 22 6.41 13.33 23.37
N SER A 23 5.37 13.91 22.78
CA SER A 23 4.40 13.14 21.99
C SER A 23 5.13 12.36 20.90
N ILE A 24 4.62 11.19 20.50
CA ILE A 24 5.14 10.33 19.42
C ILE A 24 5.62 11.15 18.21
N ASN A 25 4.84 12.16 17.82
CA ASN A 25 5.17 13.07 16.73
C ASN A 25 6.49 13.81 16.94
N GLY A 26 6.79 14.27 18.16
CA GLY A 26 8.06 14.90 18.50
C GLY A 26 9.25 13.92 18.42
N LYS A 27 9.08 12.66 18.86
CA LYS A 27 10.11 11.62 18.74
C LYS A 27 10.34 11.23 17.26
N LEU A 28 9.28 11.07 16.47
CA LEU A 28 9.36 10.81 15.02
C LEU A 28 9.95 11.99 14.23
N ASP A 29 9.55 13.22 14.56
CA ASP A 29 10.13 14.44 13.97
C ASP A 29 11.63 14.51 14.26
N THR A 30 12.05 14.12 15.47
CA THR A 30 13.47 14.04 15.81
C THR A 30 14.20 13.02 14.93
N LEU A 31 13.64 11.81 14.74
CA LEU A 31 14.21 10.78 13.87
C LEU A 31 14.35 11.25 12.41
N LEU A 32 13.32 11.94 11.89
CA LEU A 32 13.35 12.54 10.56
C LEU A 32 14.42 13.64 10.46
N MET A 33 14.52 14.51 11.45
CA MET A 33 15.49 15.59 11.49
C MET A 33 16.94 15.08 11.54
N LEU A 34 17.21 13.94 12.18
CA LEU A 34 18.53 13.28 12.16
C LEU A 34 18.98 12.88 10.74
N ARG A 35 18.04 12.77 9.80
CA ARG A 35 18.31 12.54 8.38
C ARG A 35 18.25 13.81 7.53
N GLY A 36 17.92 14.97 8.09
CA GLY A 36 17.61 16.17 7.30
C GLY A 36 16.28 16.06 6.55
N LEU A 37 15.36 15.26 7.09
CA LEU A 37 13.98 15.12 6.63
C LEU A 37 13.04 15.85 7.60
N ASN A 38 11.80 16.01 7.16
CA ASN A 38 10.66 16.43 7.97
C ASN A 38 9.41 15.63 7.57
N SER A 39 8.30 15.83 8.28
CA SER A 39 7.01 15.18 8.00
C SER A 39 6.51 15.37 6.55
N PHE A 40 6.70 16.54 5.94
CA PHE A 40 6.33 16.80 4.53
C PHE A 40 7.18 16.02 3.51
N ASP A 41 8.40 15.62 3.88
CA ASP A 41 9.24 14.77 3.02
C ASP A 41 8.72 13.33 2.97
N VAL A 42 7.97 12.89 3.99
CA VAL A 42 7.31 11.58 4.05
C VAL A 42 6.07 11.62 3.15
N SER A 43 6.27 11.72 1.84
CA SER A 43 5.18 11.78 0.85
C SER A 43 5.56 11.07 -0.45
N ILE A 44 4.59 10.47 -1.13
CA ILE A 44 4.82 9.88 -2.46
C ILE A 44 5.15 11.01 -3.45
N PRO A 45 6.31 11.00 -4.12
CA PRO A 45 6.77 12.12 -4.93
C PRO A 45 6.25 12.08 -6.37
N ILE A 46 4.99 11.68 -6.56
CA ILE A 46 4.33 11.55 -7.86
C ILE A 46 3.15 12.52 -7.95
N ASP A 47 3.04 13.22 -9.08
CA ASP A 47 1.84 14.00 -9.39
C ASP A 47 0.73 13.06 -9.88
N LEU A 48 -0.29 12.87 -9.06
CA LEU A 48 -1.43 12.00 -9.35
C LEU A 48 -2.41 12.63 -10.35
N ARG A 49 -2.43 13.96 -10.53
CA ARG A 49 -3.45 14.64 -11.35
C ARG A 49 -3.23 14.45 -12.85
N SER A 50 -2.00 14.16 -13.26
CA SER A 50 -1.60 13.99 -14.66
C SER A 50 -1.61 12.53 -15.12
N ARG A 51 -2.04 11.60 -14.26
CA ARG A 51 -2.07 10.16 -14.55
C ARG A 51 -3.46 9.71 -14.97
N SER A 52 -3.50 8.72 -15.84
CA SER A 52 -4.74 8.05 -16.26
C SER A 52 -4.97 6.71 -15.55
N ASP A 53 -3.97 6.21 -14.82
CA ASP A 53 -3.96 4.87 -14.21
C ASP A 53 -4.52 4.84 -12.78
N ASN A 54 -4.88 6.00 -12.22
CA ASN A 54 -5.49 6.19 -10.91
C ASN A 54 -6.99 6.50 -11.00
N LYS A 55 -7.66 6.04 -12.06
CA LYS A 55 -9.09 6.24 -12.26
C LYS A 55 -9.87 5.74 -11.04
N LEU A 56 -10.80 6.56 -10.52
CA LEU A 56 -11.60 6.32 -9.31
C LEU A 56 -10.80 6.29 -7.99
N LEU A 57 -9.65 6.95 -7.90
CA LEU A 57 -8.91 7.10 -6.64
C LEU A 57 -9.79 7.76 -5.56
N LEU A 58 -9.86 7.11 -4.40
CA LEU A 58 -10.60 7.62 -3.24
C LEU A 58 -9.83 8.78 -2.57
N PRO A 59 -10.50 9.87 -2.14
CA PRO A 59 -9.83 11.01 -1.52
C PRO A 59 -9.05 10.66 -0.23
N VAL A 60 -9.55 9.68 0.55
CA VAL A 60 -8.85 9.21 1.75
C VAL A 60 -7.54 8.51 1.41
N VAL A 61 -7.49 7.74 0.32
CA VAL A 61 -6.26 7.09 -0.17
C VAL A 61 -5.29 8.16 -0.65
N GLU A 62 -5.76 9.11 -1.49
CA GLU A 62 -4.93 10.22 -1.96
C GLU A 62 -4.32 11.02 -0.81
N ARG A 63 -5.10 11.30 0.24
CA ARG A 63 -4.62 12.00 1.44
C ARG A 63 -3.43 11.29 2.07
N PHE A 64 -3.52 9.99 2.32
CA PHE A 64 -2.44 9.26 2.99
C PHE A 64 -1.25 8.95 2.08
N MET A 65 -1.43 9.02 0.75
CA MET A 65 -0.31 9.03 -0.18
C MET A 65 0.55 10.30 -0.05
N TYR A 66 -0.04 11.44 0.34
CA TYR A 66 0.66 12.72 0.51
C TYR A 66 1.04 13.04 1.95
N ASP A 67 0.26 12.59 2.93
CA ASP A 67 0.44 12.87 4.35
C ASP A 67 0.19 11.60 5.21
N PRO A 68 1.04 10.56 5.03
CA PRO A 68 0.93 9.30 5.75
C PRO A 68 1.16 9.46 7.26
N VAL A 69 1.99 10.41 7.70
CA VAL A 69 2.25 10.64 9.14
C VAL A 69 1.02 11.16 9.90
N SER A 70 -0.02 11.63 9.19
CA SER A 70 -1.30 12.02 9.81
C SER A 70 -2.24 10.84 10.14
N TYR A 71 -1.80 9.59 9.94
CA TYR A 71 -2.63 8.39 10.11
C TYR A 71 -3.21 8.23 11.52
N LYS A 72 -2.43 8.52 12.58
CA LYS A 72 -2.83 8.18 13.96
C LYS A 72 -4.19 8.74 14.36
N LYS A 73 -4.47 10.01 14.07
CA LYS A 73 -5.78 10.62 14.37
C LYS A 73 -6.93 9.92 13.63
N PHE A 74 -6.65 9.39 12.45
CA PHE A 74 -7.63 8.66 11.66
C PHE A 74 -7.83 7.24 12.21
N THR A 75 -6.76 6.49 12.51
CA THR A 75 -6.86 5.15 13.12
C THR A 75 -7.51 5.22 14.50
N ASP A 76 -7.17 6.20 15.35
CA ASP A 76 -7.83 6.46 16.64
C ASP A 76 -9.34 6.72 16.48
N SER A 77 -9.72 7.41 15.40
CA SER A 77 -11.14 7.64 15.08
C SER A 77 -11.83 6.36 14.61
N VAL A 78 -11.15 5.51 13.83
CA VAL A 78 -11.67 4.23 13.31
C VAL A 78 -11.78 3.19 14.43
N ALA A 79 -10.82 3.13 15.34
CA ALA A 79 -10.85 2.27 16.53
C ALA A 79 -12.04 2.54 17.46
N GLY A 80 -12.68 3.72 17.37
CA GLY A 80 -13.91 4.05 18.08
C GLY A 80 -15.19 3.71 17.32
N TRP A 81 -15.12 3.00 16.19
CA TRP A 81 -16.29 2.70 15.36
C TRP A 81 -17.11 1.50 15.85
N ASP A 82 -16.49 0.59 16.60
CA ASP A 82 -17.12 -0.54 17.27
C ASP A 82 -18.21 -0.13 18.27
N ILE A 83 -18.01 1.01 18.95
CA ILE A 83 -18.96 1.59 19.91
C ILE A 83 -19.93 2.60 19.31
N LEU A 84 -19.86 2.87 18.00
CA LEU A 84 -20.83 3.75 17.37
C LEU A 84 -22.21 3.10 17.34
N ILE A 85 -23.24 3.94 17.37
CA ILE A 85 -24.56 3.51 16.92
C ILE A 85 -24.42 3.11 15.46
N GLU A 86 -24.93 1.93 15.10
CA GLU A 86 -24.70 1.28 13.81
C GLU A 86 -25.10 2.16 12.60
N ASP A 87 -26.15 2.99 12.73
CA ASP A 87 -26.51 3.97 11.69
C ASP A 87 -25.34 4.93 11.37
N SER A 88 -24.59 5.34 12.39
CA SER A 88 -23.41 6.19 12.21
C SER A 88 -22.24 5.42 11.60
N LEU A 89 -22.08 4.14 11.94
CA LEU A 89 -21.07 3.26 11.35
C LEU A 89 -21.27 3.14 9.84
N VAL A 90 -22.48 2.77 9.41
CA VAL A 90 -22.81 2.62 7.99
C VAL A 90 -22.60 3.94 7.25
N LEU A 91 -23.03 5.07 7.80
CA LEU A 91 -22.81 6.39 7.17
C LEU A 91 -21.32 6.72 7.00
N LYS A 92 -20.49 6.49 8.03
CA LYS A 92 -19.04 6.76 7.95
C LYS A 92 -18.36 5.91 6.88
N MET A 93 -18.74 4.65 6.71
CA MET A 93 -18.17 3.79 5.66
C MET A 93 -18.38 4.37 4.26
N TYR A 94 -19.56 4.93 4.02
CA TYR A 94 -19.84 5.55 2.73
C TYR A 94 -19.25 6.95 2.55
N GLU A 95 -19.04 7.70 3.64
CA GLU A 95 -18.24 8.94 3.59
C GLU A 95 -16.83 8.65 3.06
N LEU A 96 -16.23 7.50 3.42
CA LEU A 96 -14.93 7.08 2.89
C LEU A 96 -14.93 6.80 1.38
N LEU A 97 -16.10 6.46 0.81
CA LEU A 97 -16.29 6.26 -0.63
C LEU A 97 -16.57 7.57 -1.39
N ASP A 98 -16.37 8.73 -0.75
CA ASP A 98 -16.68 10.07 -1.28
C ASP A 98 -18.13 10.19 -1.79
N THR A 99 -19.03 9.58 -1.02
CA THR A 99 -20.46 9.69 -1.27
C THR A 99 -21.07 10.60 -0.21
N ASN A 100 -21.77 11.64 -0.68
CA ASN A 100 -22.58 12.53 0.17
C ASN A 100 -24.04 12.12 -0.02
N PRO A 101 -24.56 11.14 0.75
CA PRO A 101 -25.96 10.75 0.62
C PRO A 101 -26.84 11.89 1.12
N THR A 102 -28.08 11.93 0.64
CA THR A 102 -29.06 12.82 1.25
C THR A 102 -29.39 12.25 2.63
N LEU A 103 -28.85 12.85 3.70
CA LEU A 103 -29.12 12.45 5.08
C LEU A 103 -30.63 12.45 5.34
N LEU A 104 -31.16 11.29 5.67
CA LEU A 104 -32.54 11.14 6.11
C LEU A 104 -32.60 11.34 7.62
N SER A 105 -33.55 12.17 8.07
CA SER A 105 -33.97 12.19 9.47
C SER A 105 -34.46 10.79 9.88
N HIS A 106 -34.10 10.31 11.07
CA HIS A 106 -34.56 9.06 11.69
C HIS A 106 -35.89 8.55 11.09
N PHE A 107 -35.78 7.52 10.24
CA PHE A 107 -36.95 6.86 9.66
C PHE A 107 -37.49 5.88 10.70
N ARG A 108 -38.75 6.04 11.10
CA ARG A 108 -39.47 5.05 11.91
C ARG A 108 -40.77 4.74 11.18
N PRO A 109 -40.96 3.55 10.60
CA PRO A 109 -42.25 3.18 10.05
C PRO A 109 -43.27 3.18 11.19
N VAL A 110 -44.29 4.05 11.10
CA VAL A 110 -45.26 4.27 12.20
C VAL A 110 -46.40 3.23 12.16
N ASN A 111 -46.54 2.47 11.06
CA ASN A 111 -47.50 1.38 10.86
C ASN A 111 -47.24 0.58 9.56
N SER A 112 -47.92 -0.57 9.41
CA SER A 112 -47.86 -1.48 8.25
C SER A 112 -47.97 -0.80 6.88
N LEU A 113 -48.89 0.15 6.71
CA LEU A 113 -49.08 0.86 5.43
C LEU A 113 -47.80 1.61 5.02
N ARG A 114 -47.19 2.34 5.96
CA ARG A 114 -45.95 3.08 5.69
C ARG A 114 -44.77 2.14 5.43
N PHE A 115 -44.73 1.00 6.12
CA PHE A 115 -43.71 -0.03 5.87
C PHE A 115 -43.81 -0.56 4.44
N LYS A 116 -44.99 -1.06 4.02
CA LYS A 116 -45.19 -1.62 2.67
C LYS A 116 -44.85 -0.59 1.58
N GLN A 117 -45.26 0.67 1.78
CA GLN A 117 -44.92 1.77 0.86
C GLN A 117 -43.41 2.02 0.76
N GLU A 118 -42.68 2.04 1.88
CA GLU A 118 -41.23 2.26 1.82
C GLU A 118 -40.49 1.05 1.23
N LEU A 119 -40.91 -0.17 1.57
CA LEU A 119 -40.38 -1.39 0.99
C LEU A 119 -40.52 -1.39 -0.54
N GLU A 120 -41.72 -1.08 -1.05
CA GLU A 120 -42.00 -0.95 -2.48
C GLU A 120 -41.18 0.19 -3.12
N ASN A 121 -41.03 1.34 -2.44
CA ASN A 121 -40.19 2.43 -2.92
C ASN A 121 -38.72 2.03 -3.06
N ILE A 122 -38.17 1.31 -2.08
CA ILE A 122 -36.79 0.83 -2.09
C ILE A 122 -36.60 -0.16 -3.24
N TYR A 123 -37.47 -1.16 -3.34
CA TYR A 123 -37.40 -2.17 -4.39
C TYR A 123 -37.53 -1.58 -5.80
N ASN A 124 -38.49 -0.68 -6.01
CA ASN A 124 -38.67 0.00 -7.30
C ASN A 124 -37.47 0.88 -7.63
N GLY A 125 -36.88 1.54 -6.64
CA GLY A 125 -35.66 2.32 -6.80
C GLY A 125 -34.48 1.48 -7.30
N TYR A 126 -34.25 0.31 -6.71
CA TYR A 126 -33.23 -0.62 -7.20
C TYR A 126 -33.53 -1.14 -8.60
N THR A 127 -34.79 -1.50 -8.88
CA THR A 127 -35.22 -1.98 -10.19
C THR A 127 -35.00 -0.93 -11.27
N GLU A 128 -35.32 0.34 -10.99
CA GLU A 128 -35.06 1.47 -11.91
C GLU A 128 -33.56 1.64 -12.16
N ILE A 129 -32.74 1.59 -11.10
CA ILE A 129 -31.27 1.67 -11.20
C ILE A 129 -30.71 0.51 -12.04
N TYR A 130 -31.20 -0.70 -11.85
CA TYR A 130 -30.75 -1.87 -12.59
C TYR A 130 -31.22 -1.87 -14.06
N SER A 131 -32.32 -1.17 -14.36
CA SER A 131 -32.88 -1.07 -15.72
C SER A 131 -31.93 -0.45 -16.74
N ILE A 132 -30.87 0.23 -16.29
CA ILE A 132 -29.82 0.81 -17.15
C ILE A 132 -29.08 -0.23 -17.99
N PHE A 133 -29.05 -1.49 -17.54
CA PHE A 133 -28.37 -2.57 -18.24
C PHE A 133 -29.31 -3.22 -19.26
N SER A 134 -28.85 -3.31 -20.50
CA SER A 134 -29.50 -4.11 -21.54
C SER A 134 -29.43 -5.62 -21.24
N PRO A 135 -30.31 -6.46 -21.80
CA PRO A 135 -30.26 -7.91 -21.59
C PRO A 135 -28.89 -8.55 -21.86
N ASN A 136 -28.22 -8.11 -22.94
CA ASN A 136 -26.89 -8.60 -23.29
C ASN A 136 -25.82 -8.20 -22.26
N GLU A 137 -25.94 -7.01 -21.66
CA GLU A 137 -25.01 -6.55 -20.62
C GLU A 137 -25.22 -7.30 -19.31
N ARG A 138 -26.47 -7.64 -18.96
CA ARG A 138 -26.80 -8.47 -17.80
C ARG A 138 -26.23 -9.88 -17.96
N GLU A 139 -26.41 -10.48 -19.14
CA GLU A 139 -25.82 -11.79 -19.46
C GLU A 139 -24.28 -11.74 -19.43
N TYR A 140 -23.69 -10.64 -19.91
CA TYR A 140 -22.25 -10.42 -19.85
C TYR A 140 -21.74 -10.35 -18.40
N LEU A 141 -22.40 -9.55 -17.55
CA LEU A 141 -22.05 -9.42 -16.14
C LEU A 141 -22.19 -10.78 -15.42
N SER A 142 -23.30 -11.50 -15.65
CA SER A 142 -23.52 -12.83 -15.05
C SER A 142 -22.37 -13.81 -15.29
N ARG A 143 -21.71 -13.73 -16.45
CA ARG A 143 -20.60 -14.61 -16.81
C ARG A 143 -19.24 -14.11 -16.34
N ASN A 144 -19.05 -12.80 -16.28
CA ASN A 144 -17.71 -12.19 -16.18
C ASN A 144 -17.49 -11.39 -14.90
N LEU A 145 -18.44 -11.34 -13.96
CA LEU A 145 -18.33 -10.49 -12.77
C LEU A 145 -17.05 -10.77 -11.96
N LEU A 146 -16.75 -12.04 -11.71
CA LEU A 146 -15.54 -12.47 -10.97
C LEU A 146 -14.23 -12.30 -11.75
N SER A 147 -14.28 -11.97 -13.05
CA SER A 147 -13.08 -11.71 -13.83
C SER A 147 -12.20 -10.62 -13.24
N ILE A 148 -12.82 -9.67 -12.50
CA ILE A 148 -12.13 -8.52 -11.91
C ILE A 148 -11.17 -8.92 -10.78
N ILE A 149 -11.37 -10.09 -10.15
CA ILE A 149 -10.50 -10.62 -9.09
C ILE A 149 -9.76 -11.90 -9.50
N SER A 150 -10.16 -12.56 -10.59
CA SER A 150 -9.39 -13.68 -11.11
C SER A 150 -8.14 -13.16 -11.82
N GLU A 151 -6.97 -13.53 -11.33
CA GLU A 151 -5.82 -13.63 -12.24
C GLU A 151 -6.15 -14.70 -13.28
N ALA A 152 -5.47 -14.74 -14.43
CA ALA A 152 -5.81 -15.67 -15.51
C ALA A 152 -5.56 -17.14 -15.08
N GLU A 153 -6.47 -17.71 -14.29
CA GLU A 153 -6.31 -18.97 -13.57
C GLU A 153 -6.58 -20.20 -14.45
N ASP A 154 -7.01 -20.04 -15.70
CA ASP A 154 -7.27 -21.16 -16.62
C ASP A 154 -6.15 -21.44 -17.64
N VAL A 155 -4.93 -20.94 -17.40
CA VAL A 155 -3.80 -21.11 -18.34
C VAL A 155 -2.89 -22.29 -17.97
N GLU A 156 -3.26 -23.14 -17.00
CA GLU A 156 -2.52 -24.39 -16.73
C GLU A 156 -2.35 -25.26 -17.98
N SER A 157 -3.32 -25.24 -18.89
CA SER A 157 -3.26 -25.99 -20.16
C SER A 157 -2.29 -25.40 -21.20
N ASN A 158 -1.75 -24.19 -21.00
CA ASN A 158 -1.00 -23.43 -22.00
C ASN A 158 0.33 -22.83 -21.49
N ILE A 159 0.80 -23.19 -20.29
CA ILE A 159 2.07 -22.67 -19.73
C ILE A 159 3.28 -22.92 -20.66
N ASN A 160 3.22 -23.95 -21.52
CA ASN A 160 4.30 -24.29 -22.45
C ASN A 160 4.28 -23.49 -23.78
N ASP A 161 3.27 -22.65 -24.02
CA ASP A 161 3.13 -21.83 -25.24
C ASP A 161 2.90 -20.35 -24.87
N ILE A 162 4.00 -19.58 -24.86
CA ILE A 162 4.01 -18.17 -24.45
C ILE A 162 3.09 -17.28 -25.29
N PHE A 163 2.85 -17.61 -26.57
CA PHE A 163 1.96 -16.82 -27.43
C PHE A 163 0.50 -17.02 -27.06
N LYS A 164 0.10 -18.28 -26.82
CA LYS A 164 -1.25 -18.59 -26.33
C LYS A 164 -1.49 -18.05 -24.93
N TYR A 165 -0.47 -18.10 -24.06
CA TYR A 165 -0.54 -17.49 -22.74
C TYR A 165 -0.80 -15.97 -22.83
N ASN A 166 -0.01 -15.26 -23.65
CA ASN A 166 -0.19 -13.81 -23.85
C ASN A 166 -1.55 -13.48 -24.49
N GLU A 167 -1.99 -14.25 -25.49
CA GLU A 167 -3.30 -14.04 -26.12
C GLU A 167 -4.45 -14.26 -25.11
N ALA A 168 -4.36 -15.29 -24.25
CA ALA A 168 -5.34 -15.55 -23.20
C ALA A 168 -5.36 -14.43 -22.15
N ARG A 169 -4.19 -13.94 -21.75
CA ARG A 169 -4.03 -12.81 -20.82
C ARG A 169 -4.57 -11.51 -21.39
N ASP A 170 -4.28 -11.19 -22.65
CA ASP A 170 -4.77 -9.94 -23.26
C ASP A 170 -6.30 -9.97 -23.42
N LYS A 171 -6.87 -11.15 -23.74
CA LYS A 171 -8.33 -11.36 -23.74
C LYS A 171 -8.95 -11.20 -22.35
N SER A 172 -8.32 -11.76 -21.30
CA SER A 172 -8.85 -11.61 -19.93
C SER A 172 -8.84 -10.14 -19.48
N ILE A 173 -7.80 -9.38 -19.83
CA ILE A 173 -7.73 -7.94 -19.58
C ILE A 173 -8.87 -7.17 -20.27
N GLU A 174 -9.22 -7.53 -21.50
CA GLU A 174 -10.36 -6.90 -22.21
C GLU A 174 -11.69 -7.17 -21.49
N VAL A 175 -11.86 -8.40 -20.99
CA VAL A 175 -13.03 -8.81 -20.20
C VAL A 175 -13.14 -8.00 -18.91
N VAL A 176 -12.04 -7.89 -18.14
CA VAL A 176 -11.99 -7.10 -16.91
C VAL A 176 -12.36 -5.63 -17.18
N LYS A 177 -11.77 -5.02 -18.21
CA LYS A 177 -12.05 -3.62 -18.58
C LYS A 177 -13.51 -3.41 -18.95
N THR A 178 -14.10 -4.35 -19.68
CA THR A 178 -15.51 -4.27 -20.09
C THR A 178 -16.43 -4.40 -18.89
N THR A 179 -16.14 -5.36 -18.00
CA THR A 179 -16.88 -5.55 -16.75
C THR A 179 -16.86 -4.28 -15.90
N LEU A 180 -15.67 -3.69 -15.65
CA LEU A 180 -15.55 -2.46 -14.86
C LEU A 180 -16.29 -1.26 -15.48
N LYS A 181 -16.25 -1.11 -16.81
CA LYS A 181 -17.00 -0.07 -17.52
C LYS A 181 -18.52 -0.22 -17.37
N LEU A 182 -19.02 -1.46 -17.27
CA LEU A 182 -20.44 -1.71 -17.03
C LEU A 182 -20.80 -1.35 -15.58
N LEU A 183 -19.98 -1.75 -14.60
CA LEU A 183 -20.21 -1.42 -13.19
C LEU A 183 -20.23 0.10 -12.95
N GLU A 184 -19.42 0.87 -13.68
CA GLU A 184 -19.43 2.35 -13.63
C GLU A 184 -20.72 3.00 -14.10
N LYS A 185 -21.59 2.30 -14.83
CA LYS A 185 -22.85 2.88 -15.31
C LYS A 185 -23.84 3.15 -14.17
N ILE A 186 -23.71 2.42 -13.06
CA ILE A 186 -24.65 2.49 -11.94
C ILE A 186 -24.61 3.89 -11.29
N PRO A 187 -25.75 4.59 -11.15
CA PRO A 187 -25.83 5.86 -10.44
C PRO A 187 -25.60 5.67 -8.93
N ARG A 188 -24.32 5.72 -8.52
CA ARG A 188 -23.87 5.39 -7.15
C ARG A 188 -24.59 6.17 -6.04
N ARG A 189 -24.87 7.46 -6.25
CA ARG A 189 -25.55 8.31 -5.25
C ARG A 189 -26.99 7.87 -5.00
N ASP A 190 -27.70 7.48 -6.05
CA ASP A 190 -29.08 7.03 -5.96
C ASP A 190 -29.12 5.64 -5.32
N LEU A 191 -28.26 4.72 -5.80
CA LEU A 191 -28.13 3.38 -5.23
C LEU A 191 -27.85 3.44 -3.73
N PHE A 192 -26.90 4.27 -3.33
CA PHE A 192 -26.54 4.42 -1.93
C PHE A 192 -27.69 5.03 -1.10
N THR A 193 -28.45 5.98 -1.66
CA THR A 193 -29.64 6.51 -0.97
C THR A 193 -30.64 5.40 -0.65
N PHE A 194 -30.86 4.45 -1.55
CA PHE A 194 -31.71 3.29 -1.30
C PHE A 194 -31.09 2.29 -0.31
N ASN A 195 -29.76 2.08 -0.36
CA ASN A 195 -29.06 1.22 0.61
C ASN A 195 -29.22 1.72 2.05
N ILE A 196 -29.09 3.03 2.29
CA ILE A 196 -29.32 3.61 3.62
C ILE A 196 -30.77 3.46 4.06
N ARG A 197 -31.73 3.63 3.14
CA ARG A 197 -33.14 3.44 3.46
C ARG A 197 -33.44 2.00 3.86
N ALA A 198 -32.91 1.03 3.11
CA ALA A 198 -33.04 -0.39 3.42
C ALA A 198 -32.43 -0.70 4.81
N TRP A 199 -31.20 -0.26 5.05
CA TRP A 199 -30.54 -0.40 6.34
C TRP A 199 -31.37 0.19 7.49
N MET A 200 -31.75 1.46 7.40
CA MET A 200 -32.52 2.15 8.45
C MET A 200 -33.87 1.47 8.70
N LEU A 201 -34.53 0.98 7.65
CA LEU A 201 -35.82 0.30 7.75
C LEU A 201 -35.68 -1.02 8.52
N PHE A 202 -34.76 -1.88 8.09
CA PHE A 202 -34.63 -3.22 8.66
C PHE A 202 -33.90 -3.23 10.01
N ASN A 203 -32.94 -2.33 10.24
CA ASN A 203 -32.35 -2.17 11.57
C ASN A 203 -33.38 -1.70 12.61
N ALA A 204 -34.30 -0.78 12.22
CA ALA A 204 -35.38 -0.35 13.10
C ALA A 204 -36.37 -1.48 13.41
N ILE A 205 -36.65 -2.34 12.43
CA ILE A 205 -37.52 -3.51 12.60
C ILE A 205 -36.87 -4.54 13.50
N TYR A 206 -35.63 -4.94 13.22
CA TYR A 206 -34.84 -5.83 14.06
C TYR A 206 -34.82 -5.36 15.52
N THR A 207 -34.52 -4.07 15.74
CA THR A 207 -34.48 -3.47 17.08
C THR A 207 -35.83 -3.55 17.83
N GLU A 208 -36.95 -3.51 17.10
CA GLU A 208 -38.29 -3.66 17.67
C GLU A 208 -38.62 -5.13 17.95
N LEU A 209 -38.33 -6.02 17.01
CA LEU A 209 -38.62 -7.46 17.11
C LEU A 209 -37.82 -8.14 18.22
N VAL A 210 -36.54 -7.79 18.39
CA VAL A 210 -35.72 -8.26 19.53
C VAL A 210 -36.35 -7.90 20.88
N LYS A 211 -37.11 -6.80 20.98
CA LYS A 211 -37.79 -6.38 22.22
C LYS A 211 -39.17 -6.99 22.38
N ASN A 212 -39.90 -7.11 21.28
CA ASN A 212 -41.24 -7.65 21.25
C ASN A 212 -41.47 -8.41 19.94
N PRO A 213 -41.22 -9.72 19.90
CA PRO A 213 -41.33 -10.53 18.69
C PRO A 213 -42.74 -10.49 18.05
N GLU A 214 -43.79 -10.39 18.86
CA GLU A 214 -45.18 -10.28 18.39
C GLU A 214 -45.46 -8.94 17.66
N SER A 215 -44.59 -7.93 17.78
CA SER A 215 -44.73 -6.65 17.06
C SER A 215 -44.74 -6.83 15.53
N ILE A 216 -44.35 -8.00 15.01
CA ILE A 216 -44.46 -8.34 13.59
C ILE A 216 -45.88 -8.15 13.04
N ILE A 217 -46.93 -8.38 13.85
CA ILE A 217 -48.33 -8.19 13.44
C ILE A 217 -48.67 -6.72 13.14
N HIS A 218 -47.92 -5.78 13.70
CA HIS A 218 -48.08 -4.35 13.40
C HIS A 218 -47.47 -3.97 12.06
N ILE A 219 -46.54 -4.79 11.55
CA ILE A 219 -45.90 -4.66 10.25
C ILE A 219 -46.71 -5.43 9.20
N PHE A 220 -47.12 -6.66 9.52
CA PHE A 220 -47.93 -7.57 8.71
C PHE A 220 -49.17 -8.03 9.48
N PRO A 221 -50.26 -7.25 9.47
CA PRO A 221 -51.51 -7.64 10.12
C PRO A 221 -52.11 -8.95 9.59
N GLU A 222 -51.69 -9.37 8.39
CA GLU A 222 -52.06 -10.67 7.81
C GLU A 222 -51.57 -11.86 8.65
N ALA A 223 -50.57 -11.67 9.51
CA ALA A 223 -50.03 -12.70 10.40
C ALA A 223 -50.86 -12.90 11.70
N ASP A 224 -51.84 -12.04 11.99
CA ASP A 224 -52.73 -12.16 13.15
C ASP A 224 -53.95 -13.05 12.81
N ASP A 225 -53.69 -14.32 12.47
CA ASP A 225 -54.71 -15.30 12.09
C ASP A 225 -55.11 -16.27 13.23
N GLY A 226 -54.45 -16.14 14.39
CA GLY A 226 -54.65 -16.97 15.57
C GLY A 226 -53.67 -18.15 15.71
N SER A 227 -52.74 -18.30 14.76
CA SER A 227 -51.68 -19.33 14.72
C SER A 227 -50.28 -18.73 14.52
N LEU A 228 -50.07 -17.48 14.94
CA LEU A 228 -48.77 -16.81 14.85
C LEU A 228 -47.69 -17.67 15.50
N PHE A 229 -46.64 -18.00 14.74
CA PHE A 229 -45.52 -18.88 15.10
C PHE A 229 -45.87 -20.38 15.28
N GLU A 230 -47.11 -20.81 15.03
CA GLU A 230 -47.47 -22.24 15.04
C GLU A 230 -47.27 -22.92 13.68
N GLU A 231 -47.49 -22.18 12.59
CA GLU A 231 -47.29 -22.64 11.20
C GLU A 231 -46.52 -21.58 10.40
N THR A 232 -45.64 -22.02 9.50
CA THR A 232 -44.92 -21.12 8.59
C THR A 232 -45.91 -20.38 7.70
N MET A 233 -45.84 -19.05 7.67
CA MET A 233 -46.70 -18.20 6.85
C MET A 233 -45.94 -17.60 5.68
N GLU A 234 -46.52 -17.69 4.49
CA GLU A 234 -46.06 -16.97 3.29
C GLU A 234 -47.04 -15.85 2.93
N ILE A 235 -46.55 -14.62 2.86
CA ILE A 235 -47.35 -13.44 2.50
C ILE A 235 -46.85 -12.92 1.15
N GLU A 236 -47.70 -13.00 0.13
CA GLU A 236 -47.43 -12.40 -1.17
C GLU A 236 -47.48 -10.86 -1.12
N LEU A 237 -46.53 -10.24 -1.81
CA LEU A 237 -46.39 -8.80 -2.00
C LEU A 237 -46.61 -8.43 -3.48
N PHE A 238 -45.96 -7.37 -3.95
CA PHE A 238 -45.93 -6.96 -5.36
C PHE A 238 -44.99 -7.88 -6.16
N ASP A 239 -45.22 -7.97 -7.48
CA ASP A 239 -44.35 -8.69 -8.44
C ASP A 239 -43.96 -10.12 -8.03
N ASP A 240 -44.94 -10.91 -7.54
CA ASP A 240 -44.77 -12.30 -7.08
C ASP A 240 -43.72 -12.49 -5.96
N ARG A 241 -43.33 -11.40 -5.31
CA ARG A 241 -42.42 -11.41 -4.17
C ARG A 241 -43.12 -11.85 -2.91
N LYS A 242 -42.40 -12.51 -2.00
CA LYS A 242 -42.97 -13.04 -0.75
C LYS A 242 -42.17 -12.66 0.48
N ILE A 243 -42.87 -12.65 1.60
CA ILE A 243 -42.33 -12.64 2.95
C ILE A 243 -42.63 -14.00 3.58
N VAL A 244 -41.69 -14.52 4.37
CA VAL A 244 -41.83 -15.77 5.12
C VAL A 244 -41.74 -15.45 6.61
N ILE A 245 -42.68 -15.96 7.40
CA ILE A 245 -42.64 -15.92 8.87
C ILE A 245 -42.54 -17.36 9.38
N GLY A 246 -41.49 -17.66 10.13
CA GLY A 246 -41.20 -18.96 10.73
C GLY A 246 -42.05 -19.30 11.96
N THR A 247 -41.77 -20.46 12.54
CA THR A 247 -42.44 -21.03 13.70
C THR A 247 -41.56 -20.93 14.95
N GLU A 248 -42.03 -21.42 16.10
CA GLU A 248 -41.17 -21.58 17.30
C GLU A 248 -40.29 -22.85 17.25
N GLY A 249 -40.33 -23.62 16.16
CA GLY A 249 -39.61 -24.88 16.01
C GLY A 249 -38.63 -24.86 14.85
N ASN A 250 -37.83 -25.90 14.73
CA ASN A 250 -36.78 -25.98 13.71
C ASN A 250 -37.36 -26.03 12.28
N ASP A 251 -37.21 -24.92 11.57
CA ASP A 251 -37.67 -24.67 10.23
C ASP A 251 -36.56 -24.80 9.17
N VAL A 252 -37.00 -24.91 7.93
CA VAL A 252 -36.12 -24.91 6.75
C VAL A 252 -36.63 -23.86 5.78
N HIS A 253 -35.89 -22.75 5.70
CA HIS A 253 -36.20 -21.60 4.86
C HIS A 253 -35.43 -21.69 3.54
N TYR A 254 -36.16 -21.76 2.43
CA TYR A 254 -35.59 -21.71 1.08
C TYR A 254 -35.64 -20.27 0.57
N ILE A 255 -34.48 -19.66 0.37
CA ILE A 255 -34.33 -18.26 -0.03
C ILE A 255 -33.93 -18.20 -1.50
N ASP A 256 -34.92 -17.92 -2.34
CA ASP A 256 -34.79 -17.74 -3.79
C ASP A 256 -34.94 -16.26 -4.20
N GLU A 257 -34.95 -15.96 -5.50
CA GLU A 257 -35.08 -14.60 -5.99
C GLU A 257 -36.41 -13.93 -5.60
N ASN A 258 -37.45 -14.69 -5.27
CA ASN A 258 -38.78 -14.16 -4.92
C ASN A 258 -38.92 -13.88 -3.42
N THR A 259 -38.01 -14.40 -2.60
CA THR A 259 -38.03 -14.25 -1.15
C THR A 259 -37.34 -12.95 -0.75
N LEU A 260 -38.12 -11.93 -0.35
CA LEU A 260 -37.58 -10.61 0.03
C LEU A 260 -37.21 -10.52 1.51
N PHE A 261 -38.01 -11.16 2.36
CA PHE A 261 -37.85 -11.06 3.82
C PHE A 261 -38.23 -12.37 4.49
N VAL A 262 -37.36 -12.88 5.34
CA VAL A 262 -37.62 -14.00 6.26
C VAL A 262 -37.53 -13.47 7.69
N TYR A 263 -38.51 -13.80 8.50
CA TYR A 263 -38.51 -13.54 9.94
C TYR A 263 -38.74 -14.83 10.70
N ASP A 264 -37.77 -15.25 11.50
CA ASP A 264 -37.89 -16.36 12.44
C ASP A 264 -37.77 -15.85 13.88
N ILE A 265 -38.50 -16.51 14.78
CA ILE A 265 -38.56 -16.14 16.20
C ILE A 265 -37.68 -17.06 17.06
N SER A 266 -37.52 -18.33 16.69
CA SER A 266 -36.76 -19.31 17.46
C SER A 266 -36.65 -20.64 16.72
N GLY A 267 -35.51 -21.31 16.83
CA GLY A 267 -35.37 -22.69 16.35
C GLY A 267 -33.92 -23.15 16.44
N ASP A 268 -33.57 -24.28 15.83
CA ASP A 268 -32.21 -24.43 15.27
C ASP A 268 -32.45 -24.67 13.77
N ASP A 269 -32.45 -23.58 13.03
CA ASP A 269 -33.05 -23.44 11.71
C ASP A 269 -32.03 -23.60 10.58
N LYS A 270 -32.56 -23.76 9.38
CA LYS A 270 -31.76 -23.88 8.16
C LYS A 270 -32.19 -22.87 7.13
N TYR A 271 -31.28 -21.97 6.80
CA TYR A 271 -31.45 -20.98 5.75
C TYR A 271 -30.67 -21.42 4.51
N ILE A 272 -31.37 -21.78 3.45
CA ILE A 272 -30.79 -22.32 2.23
C ILE A 272 -30.98 -21.33 1.09
N TYR A 273 -29.90 -20.66 0.70
CA TYR A 273 -29.88 -19.75 -0.44
C TYR A 273 -29.77 -20.53 -1.77
N GLU A 274 -30.77 -20.35 -2.63
CA GLU A 274 -30.90 -21.02 -3.93
C GLU A 274 -31.02 -19.97 -5.04
N THR A 275 -29.90 -19.37 -5.47
CA THR A 275 -29.91 -18.49 -6.65
C THR A 275 -29.80 -19.29 -7.94
N SER A 276 -30.71 -19.02 -8.87
CA SER A 276 -30.82 -19.64 -10.18
C SER A 276 -29.86 -19.01 -11.21
N ASP A 277 -29.74 -19.66 -12.38
CA ASP A 277 -29.02 -19.11 -13.52
C ASP A 277 -29.65 -17.81 -14.07
N GLU A 278 -30.92 -17.53 -13.72
CA GLU A 278 -31.67 -16.35 -14.16
C GLU A 278 -31.51 -15.15 -13.21
N TYR A 279 -30.68 -15.24 -12.16
CA TYR A 279 -30.49 -14.18 -11.16
C TYR A 279 -30.29 -12.77 -11.77
N PHE A 280 -29.46 -12.64 -12.81
CA PHE A 280 -29.22 -11.34 -13.47
C PHE A 280 -30.37 -10.88 -14.37
N HIS A 281 -31.32 -11.74 -14.73
CA HIS A 281 -32.51 -11.35 -15.48
C HIS A 281 -33.59 -10.75 -14.56
N SER A 282 -33.74 -11.32 -13.36
CA SER A 282 -34.69 -10.86 -12.33
C SER A 282 -34.05 -10.84 -10.94
N PRO A 283 -33.13 -9.90 -10.65
CA PRO A 283 -32.48 -9.88 -9.35
C PRO A 283 -33.50 -9.62 -8.25
N PRO A 284 -33.33 -10.19 -7.05
CA PRO A 284 -34.21 -9.89 -5.92
C PRO A 284 -34.09 -8.43 -5.51
N HIS A 285 -32.95 -7.77 -5.74
CA HIS A 285 -32.62 -6.39 -5.35
C HIS A 285 -32.68 -6.09 -3.84
N LEU A 286 -33.36 -6.93 -3.07
CA LEU A 286 -33.52 -6.86 -1.63
C LEU A 286 -33.74 -8.29 -1.11
N GLN A 287 -32.90 -8.76 -0.19
CA GLN A 287 -33.13 -10.01 0.56
C GLN A 287 -32.68 -9.83 2.00
N ILE A 288 -33.60 -10.04 2.94
CA ILE A 288 -33.37 -9.80 4.36
C ILE A 288 -33.77 -11.04 5.16
N VAL A 289 -32.94 -11.44 6.10
CA VAL A 289 -33.28 -12.46 7.11
C VAL A 289 -33.14 -11.82 8.49
N ILE A 290 -34.13 -12.04 9.34
CA ILE A 290 -34.08 -11.72 10.78
C ILE A 290 -34.37 -13.01 11.54
N ASP A 291 -33.38 -13.49 12.27
CA ASP A 291 -33.52 -14.55 13.28
C ASP A 291 -33.36 -13.92 14.68
N LEU A 292 -34.09 -14.43 15.68
CA LEU A 292 -34.04 -13.93 17.05
C LEU A 292 -33.41 -14.90 18.06
N SER A 293 -33.29 -16.18 17.74
CA SER A 293 -32.55 -17.16 18.54
C SER A 293 -32.47 -18.53 17.87
N GLY A 294 -31.30 -19.15 17.93
CA GLY A 294 -31.13 -20.53 17.51
C GLY A 294 -29.67 -20.90 17.35
N ASN A 295 -29.34 -22.16 17.09
CA ASN A 295 -28.02 -22.50 16.54
C ASN A 295 -28.21 -22.84 15.07
N ASP A 296 -28.19 -21.81 14.25
CA ASP A 296 -28.73 -21.80 12.91
C ASP A 296 -27.66 -22.09 11.87
N ASN A 297 -28.12 -22.64 10.75
CA ASN A 297 -27.25 -23.02 9.64
C ASN A 297 -27.66 -22.26 8.39
N TYR A 298 -26.90 -21.23 8.06
CA TYR A 298 -26.98 -20.49 6.82
C TYR A 298 -26.08 -21.15 5.78
N THR A 299 -26.64 -21.57 4.65
CA THR A 299 -25.92 -22.28 3.59
C THR A 299 -26.27 -21.73 2.21
N SER A 300 -25.30 -21.71 1.30
CA SER A 300 -25.55 -21.42 -0.11
C SER A 300 -25.28 -22.64 -0.98
N LYS A 301 -26.20 -22.95 -1.89
CA LYS A 301 -26.00 -23.98 -2.92
C LYS A 301 -25.59 -23.41 -4.28
N SER A 302 -25.45 -22.09 -4.39
CA SER A 302 -25.20 -21.44 -5.68
C SER A 302 -23.76 -20.97 -5.84
N ASP A 303 -23.29 -21.04 -7.09
CA ASP A 303 -22.00 -20.50 -7.53
C ASP A 303 -22.09 -19.00 -7.92
N LYS A 304 -23.27 -18.37 -7.76
CA LYS A 304 -23.51 -16.95 -8.07
C LYS A 304 -23.42 -16.06 -6.85
N PHE A 305 -24.49 -15.90 -6.09
CA PHE A 305 -24.50 -15.13 -4.84
C PHE A 305 -25.17 -15.97 -3.75
N GLY A 306 -24.67 -15.88 -2.53
CA GLY A 306 -25.19 -16.66 -1.41
C GLY A 306 -25.67 -15.79 -0.25
N ILE A 307 -25.39 -16.28 0.96
CA ILE A 307 -25.72 -15.67 2.25
C ILE A 307 -25.32 -14.19 2.27
N ALA A 308 -26.28 -13.29 2.51
CA ALA A 308 -26.12 -11.83 2.47
C ALA A 308 -25.28 -11.35 1.27
N GLY A 309 -25.39 -12.02 0.12
CA GLY A 309 -24.62 -11.77 -1.09
C GLY A 309 -25.48 -11.22 -2.22
N GLY A 310 -25.01 -10.23 -2.97
CA GLY A 310 -25.73 -9.85 -4.19
C GLY A 310 -25.20 -8.71 -5.04
N PHE A 311 -26.03 -8.30 -6.00
CA PHE A 311 -25.74 -7.27 -7.00
C PHE A 311 -26.80 -6.16 -7.00
N ALA A 312 -26.40 -4.88 -7.12
CA ALA A 312 -27.31 -3.74 -7.33
C ALA A 312 -28.50 -3.67 -6.35
N GLY A 313 -28.26 -3.91 -5.05
CA GLY A 313 -29.32 -4.06 -4.05
C GLY A 313 -28.84 -4.09 -2.59
N ALA A 314 -29.73 -4.50 -1.70
CA ALA A 314 -29.47 -4.66 -0.26
C ALA A 314 -29.68 -6.12 0.20
N TYR A 315 -28.68 -6.69 0.84
CA TYR A 315 -28.66 -8.10 1.25
C TYR A 315 -28.23 -8.19 2.70
N MET A 316 -29.11 -8.61 3.61
CA MET A 316 -28.83 -8.52 5.05
C MET A 316 -29.27 -9.76 5.81
N VAL A 317 -28.46 -10.16 6.78
CA VAL A 317 -28.83 -11.12 7.83
C VAL A 317 -28.68 -10.42 9.17
N PHE A 318 -29.71 -10.52 10.00
CA PHE A 318 -29.68 -10.11 11.40
C PHE A 318 -29.95 -11.35 12.22
N ASP A 319 -28.92 -11.89 12.85
CA ASP A 319 -29.04 -12.89 13.89
C ASP A 319 -28.96 -12.19 15.25
N ALA A 320 -29.69 -12.69 16.23
CA ALA A 320 -29.65 -12.12 17.57
C ALA A 320 -28.88 -12.99 18.57
N LYS A 321 -28.93 -14.32 18.44
CA LYS A 321 -28.40 -15.23 19.46
C LYS A 321 -28.22 -16.66 18.95
N GLY A 322 -27.06 -17.20 19.29
CA GLY A 322 -26.77 -18.62 19.47
C GLY A 322 -25.48 -18.96 18.75
N ASN A 323 -25.16 -20.24 18.51
CA ASN A 323 -23.88 -20.57 17.86
C ASN A 323 -24.16 -20.95 16.40
N ASP A 324 -23.90 -20.03 15.51
CA ASP A 324 -24.39 -20.03 14.14
C ASP A 324 -23.30 -20.38 13.15
N SER A 325 -23.71 -21.02 12.05
CA SER A 325 -22.81 -21.40 10.97
C SER A 325 -23.24 -20.74 9.67
N TYR A 326 -22.38 -19.87 9.15
CA TYR A 326 -22.52 -19.21 7.85
C TYR A 326 -21.59 -19.87 6.82
N ASP A 327 -22.07 -20.91 6.13
CA ASP A 327 -21.29 -21.69 5.16
C ASP A 327 -21.63 -21.33 3.70
N GLY A 328 -20.83 -20.44 3.14
CA GLY A 328 -20.98 -19.90 1.79
C GLY A 328 -19.86 -20.30 0.83
N GLY A 329 -20.17 -20.25 -0.46
CA GLY A 329 -19.20 -20.44 -1.54
C GLY A 329 -18.46 -19.15 -1.91
N ASN A 330 -18.36 -18.88 -3.21
CA ASN A 330 -17.93 -17.57 -3.71
C ASN A 330 -19.07 -16.56 -3.54
N LEU A 331 -18.74 -15.26 -3.45
CA LEU A 331 -19.76 -14.19 -3.45
C LEU A 331 -20.86 -14.43 -2.40
N SER A 332 -20.43 -14.79 -1.18
CA SER A 332 -21.31 -15.16 -0.07
C SER A 332 -20.75 -14.68 1.27
N VAL A 333 -21.53 -14.83 2.34
CA VAL A 333 -21.22 -14.38 3.70
C VAL A 333 -20.93 -12.87 3.71
N GLY A 334 -21.94 -12.09 3.36
CA GLY A 334 -21.83 -10.63 3.34
C GLY A 334 -20.91 -10.15 2.21
N SER A 335 -21.35 -10.27 0.96
CA SER A 335 -20.54 -9.83 -0.19
C SER A 335 -21.35 -9.05 -1.22
N VAL A 336 -20.73 -8.09 -1.90
CA VAL A 336 -21.47 -7.24 -2.83
C VAL A 336 -20.64 -6.73 -4.00
N ILE A 337 -21.25 -6.63 -5.19
CA ILE A 337 -20.73 -5.78 -6.27
C ILE A 337 -21.81 -4.77 -6.68
N ASN A 338 -21.60 -3.52 -6.23
CA ASN A 338 -22.47 -2.34 -6.24
C ASN A 338 -23.80 -2.48 -5.48
N GLY A 339 -23.76 -2.53 -4.15
CA GLY A 339 -24.92 -2.55 -3.26
C GLY A 339 -24.51 -2.37 -1.80
N ILE A 340 -25.35 -2.87 -0.88
CA ILE A 340 -24.96 -3.11 0.51
C ILE A 340 -25.18 -4.59 0.86
N ALA A 341 -24.17 -5.20 1.48
CA ALA A 341 -24.26 -6.50 2.12
C ALA A 341 -23.98 -6.34 3.61
N LEU A 342 -24.76 -6.99 4.48
CA LEU A 342 -24.57 -6.92 5.92
C LEU A 342 -24.89 -8.25 6.61
N ILE A 343 -24.05 -8.66 7.53
CA ILE A 343 -24.39 -9.67 8.54
C ILE A 343 -24.18 -9.01 9.88
N LYS A 344 -25.19 -9.08 10.74
CA LYS A 344 -25.10 -8.66 12.14
C LYS A 344 -25.45 -9.86 12.99
N ASP A 345 -24.47 -10.35 13.72
CA ASP A 345 -24.64 -11.37 14.73
C ASP A 345 -24.66 -10.74 16.13
N GLY A 346 -25.53 -11.24 17.00
CA GLY A 346 -25.79 -10.65 18.31
C GLY A 346 -25.00 -11.28 19.44
N SER A 347 -24.76 -12.59 19.41
CA SER A 347 -23.98 -13.31 20.40
C SER A 347 -23.87 -14.78 20.03
N GLY A 348 -22.68 -15.36 20.15
CA GLY A 348 -22.51 -16.75 19.77
C GLY A 348 -21.12 -17.29 19.98
N ASN A 349 -20.80 -18.41 19.32
CA ASN A 349 -19.44 -18.73 18.92
C ASN A 349 -19.59 -19.27 17.51
N ASP A 350 -19.32 -18.42 16.54
CA ASP A 350 -19.88 -18.52 15.22
C ASP A 350 -18.82 -18.92 14.21
N PHE A 351 -19.29 -19.59 13.16
CA PHE A 351 -18.45 -20.10 12.10
C PHE A 351 -18.79 -19.43 10.78
N TYR A 352 -17.92 -18.51 10.35
CA TYR A 352 -18.03 -17.83 9.07
C TYR A 352 -17.10 -18.51 8.04
N SER A 353 -17.69 -19.20 7.08
CA SER A 353 -16.98 -19.97 6.04
C SER A 353 -17.30 -19.47 4.64
N GLY A 354 -16.25 -19.21 3.86
CA GLY A 354 -16.34 -18.70 2.51
C GLY A 354 -15.25 -19.24 1.59
N ASN A 355 -15.38 -19.02 0.28
CA ASN A 355 -14.29 -19.28 -0.67
C ASN A 355 -13.67 -17.97 -1.15
N SER A 356 -14.03 -17.50 -2.35
CA SER A 356 -13.48 -16.26 -2.91
C SER A 356 -14.51 -15.14 -2.92
N PHE A 357 -14.07 -13.92 -2.61
CA PHE A 357 -14.97 -12.75 -2.52
C PHE A 357 -16.09 -12.98 -1.49
N SER A 358 -15.71 -13.28 -0.26
CA SER A 358 -16.61 -13.68 0.82
C SER A 358 -16.21 -13.08 2.17
N ILE A 359 -17.08 -13.15 3.17
CA ILE A 359 -16.85 -12.62 4.52
C ILE A 359 -16.50 -11.13 4.46
N GLY A 360 -17.51 -10.30 4.21
CA GLY A 360 -17.35 -8.84 4.17
C GLY A 360 -16.53 -8.34 2.98
N ALA A 361 -16.73 -8.90 1.78
CA ALA A 361 -16.01 -8.52 0.55
C ALA A 361 -16.83 -7.58 -0.35
N ALA A 362 -16.24 -6.48 -0.80
CA ALA A 362 -16.96 -5.46 -1.58
C ALA A 362 -16.20 -4.89 -2.78
N SER A 363 -16.95 -4.57 -3.83
CA SER A 363 -16.53 -3.74 -4.96
C SER A 363 -17.64 -2.75 -5.29
N PHE A 364 -17.31 -1.47 -5.47
CA PHE A 364 -18.24 -0.35 -5.72
C PHE A 364 -19.45 -0.25 -4.76
N GLY A 365 -19.37 -0.87 -3.58
CA GLY A 365 -20.44 -0.99 -2.59
C GLY A 365 -19.86 -1.17 -1.18
N SER A 366 -20.71 -1.51 -0.22
CA SER A 366 -20.29 -1.77 1.16
C SER A 366 -20.67 -3.18 1.60
N ALA A 367 -19.72 -3.91 2.19
CA ALA A 367 -19.96 -5.20 2.81
C ALA A 367 -19.50 -5.15 4.27
N ILE A 368 -20.39 -5.47 5.20
CA ILE A 368 -20.20 -5.25 6.64
C ILE A 368 -20.55 -6.52 7.40
N ILE A 369 -19.60 -7.05 8.15
CA ILE A 369 -19.87 -8.06 9.18
C ILE A 369 -19.76 -7.35 10.53
N ILE A 370 -20.79 -7.45 11.36
CA ILE A 370 -20.79 -6.97 12.75
C ILE A 370 -21.01 -8.19 13.62
N ASP A 371 -19.96 -8.62 14.30
CA ASP A 371 -20.09 -9.58 15.39
C ASP A 371 -20.05 -8.81 16.71
N ASN A 372 -20.89 -9.18 17.67
CA ASN A 372 -20.96 -8.47 18.94
C ASN A 372 -20.24 -9.19 20.08
N ASN A 373 -20.15 -10.53 20.03
CA ASN A 373 -19.55 -11.31 21.10
C ASN A 373 -19.49 -12.79 20.73
N GLY A 374 -18.31 -13.38 20.82
CA GLY A 374 -18.19 -14.83 20.71
C GLY A 374 -16.77 -15.34 20.88
N ASN A 375 -16.45 -16.47 20.28
CA ASN A 375 -15.08 -16.89 20.00
C ASN A 375 -15.17 -17.50 18.61
N ASP A 376 -14.96 -16.65 17.63
CA ASP A 376 -15.50 -16.84 16.30
C ASP A 376 -14.39 -17.26 15.34
N ILE A 377 -14.78 -18.00 14.30
CA ILE A 377 -13.84 -18.49 13.31
C ILE A 377 -14.25 -17.95 11.94
N TYR A 378 -13.36 -17.14 11.37
CA TYR A 378 -13.48 -16.59 10.04
C TYR A 378 -12.53 -17.32 9.09
N SER A 379 -13.08 -18.24 8.28
CA SER A 379 -12.33 -19.07 7.35
C SER A 379 -12.72 -18.82 5.90
N ALA A 380 -11.83 -18.20 5.13
CA ALA A 380 -12.01 -18.04 3.68
C ALA A 380 -10.71 -18.24 2.90
N ASN A 381 -10.81 -18.45 1.59
CA ASN A 381 -9.66 -18.60 0.71
C ASN A 381 -9.05 -17.23 0.39
N SER A 382 -9.53 -16.56 -0.66
CA SER A 382 -8.91 -15.34 -1.18
C SER A 382 -9.90 -14.19 -1.41
N TYR A 383 -9.39 -12.96 -1.45
CA TYR A 383 -10.20 -11.75 -1.69
C TYR A 383 -11.37 -11.63 -0.70
N SER A 384 -11.14 -11.99 0.56
CA SER A 384 -12.19 -12.22 1.55
C SER A 384 -11.81 -11.64 2.91
N LYS A 385 -12.69 -11.73 3.91
CA LYS A 385 -12.43 -11.25 5.29
C LYS A 385 -12.06 -9.77 5.33
N ALA A 386 -13.07 -8.90 5.21
CA ALA A 386 -12.90 -7.45 5.13
C ALA A 386 -12.09 -6.99 3.90
N PHE A 387 -12.45 -7.50 2.72
CA PHE A 387 -11.73 -7.20 1.47
C PHE A 387 -12.38 -6.05 0.68
N GLY A 388 -11.59 -5.02 0.37
CA GLY A 388 -12.05 -3.86 -0.39
C GLY A 388 -11.41 -3.75 -1.77
N MET A 389 -12.22 -3.91 -2.81
CA MET A 389 -11.80 -3.70 -4.21
C MET A 389 -12.24 -2.32 -4.73
N THR A 390 -11.88 -1.94 -5.96
CA THR A 390 -12.29 -0.70 -6.65
C THR A 390 -13.61 -0.10 -6.16
N MET A 391 -13.57 1.09 -5.54
CA MET A 391 -14.73 1.81 -5.01
C MET A 391 -15.58 1.05 -3.95
N GLY A 392 -15.08 -0.06 -3.41
CA GLY A 392 -15.73 -0.87 -2.40
C GLY A 392 -15.09 -0.69 -1.03
N ILE A 393 -15.90 -0.87 0.01
CA ILE A 393 -15.44 -1.03 1.38
C ILE A 393 -15.90 -2.38 1.92
N GLY A 394 -14.95 -3.26 2.19
CA GLY A 394 -15.19 -4.55 2.83
C GLY A 394 -14.75 -4.49 4.27
N SER A 395 -15.60 -4.94 5.20
CA SER A 395 -15.34 -4.78 6.62
C SER A 395 -15.81 -5.93 7.51
N ILE A 396 -15.07 -6.13 8.59
CA ILE A 396 -15.44 -6.91 9.76
C ILE A 396 -15.24 -6.00 10.97
N ILE A 397 -16.26 -5.93 11.83
CA ILE A 397 -16.24 -5.24 13.12
C ILE A 397 -16.61 -6.32 14.13
N ASP A 398 -15.58 -6.88 14.74
CA ASP A 398 -15.74 -7.79 15.85
C ASP A 398 -15.49 -7.01 17.16
N LYS A 399 -16.25 -7.34 18.19
CA LYS A 399 -16.39 -6.51 19.40
C LYS A 399 -15.84 -7.19 20.65
N SER A 400 -15.74 -8.51 20.65
CA SER A 400 -15.11 -9.25 21.72
C SER A 400 -15.10 -10.73 21.40
N GLY A 401 -13.99 -11.39 21.69
CA GLY A 401 -13.88 -12.83 21.56
C GLY A 401 -12.44 -13.25 21.47
N ASN A 402 -12.14 -14.55 21.60
CA ASN A 402 -10.82 -15.04 21.17
C ASN A 402 -11.01 -15.67 19.80
N ASP A 403 -10.76 -14.88 18.77
CA ASP A 403 -11.20 -15.12 17.42
C ASP A 403 -10.07 -15.64 16.54
N SER A 404 -10.46 -16.35 15.49
CA SER A 404 -9.54 -17.02 14.59
C SER A 404 -9.82 -16.64 13.15
N TYR A 405 -9.01 -15.74 12.63
CA TYR A 405 -9.04 -15.33 11.23
C TYR A 405 -8.11 -16.21 10.41
N ILE A 406 -8.62 -17.30 9.85
CA ILE A 406 -7.81 -18.35 9.20
C ILE A 406 -8.00 -18.32 7.68
N ILE A 407 -6.91 -18.52 6.93
CA ILE A 407 -7.02 -18.75 5.47
C ILE A 407 -7.22 -20.24 5.16
N SER A 408 -8.15 -20.53 4.26
CA SER A 408 -8.26 -21.83 3.59
C SER A 408 -7.46 -21.78 2.28
N ALA A 409 -6.14 -21.95 2.38
CA ALA A 409 -5.21 -21.87 1.25
C ALA A 409 -5.57 -22.81 0.08
N ARG A 410 -5.94 -22.25 -1.08
CA ARG A 410 -6.24 -23.02 -2.31
C ARG A 410 -5.50 -22.54 -3.57
N ASN A 411 -5.22 -21.24 -3.69
CA ASN A 411 -4.65 -20.65 -4.90
C ASN A 411 -3.16 -20.34 -4.72
N ILE A 412 -2.28 -21.05 -5.43
CA ILE A 412 -0.82 -20.86 -5.35
C ILE A 412 -0.45 -19.50 -6.00
N ASP A 413 0.53 -18.78 -5.43
CA ASP A 413 1.13 -17.59 -6.06
C ASP A 413 2.08 -17.98 -7.21
N ILE A 414 1.47 -18.44 -8.30
CA ILE A 414 2.15 -18.98 -9.48
C ILE A 414 3.08 -17.91 -10.05
N GLY A 415 4.37 -18.24 -10.10
CA GLY A 415 5.42 -17.40 -10.67
C GLY A 415 6.27 -16.69 -9.63
N ARG A 416 5.84 -16.64 -8.36
CA ARG A 416 6.69 -16.21 -7.24
C ARG A 416 7.16 -17.39 -6.39
N TYR A 417 6.27 -18.32 -6.08
CA TYR A 417 6.54 -19.49 -5.24
C TYR A 417 5.84 -20.74 -5.77
N GLU A 418 6.33 -21.92 -5.37
CA GLU A 418 5.73 -23.22 -5.72
C GLU A 418 4.91 -23.81 -4.56
N ASP A 419 5.01 -23.21 -3.36
CA ASP A 419 4.51 -23.74 -2.09
C ASP A 419 3.82 -22.69 -1.20
N HIS A 420 3.47 -21.53 -1.77
CA HIS A 420 2.77 -20.43 -1.07
C HIS A 420 1.53 -19.95 -1.82
N TYR A 421 0.56 -19.43 -1.08
CA TYR A 421 -0.80 -19.17 -1.54
C TYR A 421 -1.20 -17.70 -1.45
N ILE A 422 -2.01 -17.25 -2.42
CA ILE A 422 -2.61 -15.92 -2.45
C ILE A 422 -3.76 -15.86 -1.45
N SER A 423 -3.71 -14.88 -0.54
CA SER A 423 -4.77 -14.59 0.42
C SER A 423 -5.55 -13.33 0.01
N MET A 424 -4.96 -12.13 0.06
CA MET A 424 -5.67 -10.85 -0.11
C MET A 424 -6.83 -10.70 0.90
N CYS A 425 -6.56 -10.98 2.18
CA CYS A 425 -7.56 -11.08 3.23
C CYS A 425 -7.21 -10.26 4.49
N GLN A 426 -8.15 -10.15 5.43
CA GLN A 426 -7.98 -9.47 6.73
C GLN A 426 -7.68 -7.98 6.56
N GLY A 427 -8.68 -7.25 6.09
CA GLY A 427 -8.57 -5.79 5.92
C GLY A 427 -7.74 -5.39 4.70
N TYR A 428 -7.69 -6.22 3.66
CA TYR A 428 -6.83 -5.96 2.49
C TYR A 428 -7.52 -5.09 1.43
N GLY A 429 -6.80 -4.09 0.91
CA GLY A 429 -7.27 -3.21 -0.18
C GLY A 429 -6.64 -3.53 -1.53
N LEU A 430 -7.43 -3.62 -2.61
CA LEU A 430 -6.94 -3.95 -3.96
C LEU A 430 -7.49 -3.04 -5.07
N GLY A 431 -6.60 -2.53 -5.92
CA GLY A 431 -6.92 -1.92 -7.21
C GLY A 431 -6.52 -2.77 -8.41
N VAL A 432 -7.19 -2.55 -9.53
CA VAL A 432 -6.94 -3.27 -10.80
C VAL A 432 -5.84 -2.55 -11.57
N ARG A 433 -4.59 -3.01 -11.40
CA ARG A 433 -3.44 -2.40 -12.09
C ARG A 433 -3.44 -2.69 -13.60
N PRO A 434 -3.07 -1.70 -14.46
CA PRO A 434 -2.88 -0.27 -14.23
C PRO A 434 -4.11 0.57 -14.58
N TYR A 435 -5.32 0.08 -14.34
CA TYR A 435 -6.55 0.60 -14.94
C TYR A 435 -7.46 1.34 -13.96
N TYR A 436 -7.61 0.82 -12.75
CA TYR A 436 -8.53 1.36 -11.73
C TYR A 436 -7.86 1.37 -10.37
N ALA A 437 -8.06 2.46 -9.64
CA ALA A 437 -7.70 2.53 -8.24
C ALA A 437 -8.55 1.56 -7.40
N GLY A 438 -8.06 1.24 -6.20
CA GLY A 438 -8.67 0.22 -5.35
C GLY A 438 -9.74 0.74 -4.40
N GLY A 439 -10.07 -0.13 -3.43
CA GLY A 439 -11.02 0.15 -2.36
C GLY A 439 -10.36 0.23 -0.99
N ILE A 440 -11.18 -0.02 0.03
CA ILE A 440 -10.83 0.01 1.44
C ILE A 440 -11.14 -1.36 2.06
N GLY A 441 -10.11 -2.08 2.49
CA GLY A 441 -10.28 -3.22 3.40
C GLY A 441 -10.15 -2.74 4.84
N LEU A 442 -11.07 -3.15 5.72
CA LEU A 442 -11.12 -2.68 7.11
C LEU A 442 -11.51 -3.79 8.08
N LEU A 443 -10.55 -4.29 8.85
CA LEU A 443 -10.82 -5.16 9.99
C LEU A 443 -10.65 -4.35 11.28
N ILE A 444 -11.70 -4.30 12.11
CA ILE A 444 -11.66 -3.75 13.47
C ILE A 444 -11.93 -4.91 14.40
N GLU A 445 -10.96 -5.21 15.26
CA GLU A 445 -11.16 -6.13 16.37
C GLU A 445 -11.00 -5.40 17.71
N SER A 446 -11.92 -5.65 18.62
CA SER A 446 -12.10 -4.83 19.82
C SER A 446 -11.67 -5.48 21.12
N GLY A 447 -11.53 -6.80 21.17
CA GLY A 447 -10.60 -7.43 22.07
C GLY A 447 -10.77 -8.93 22.34
N GLY A 448 -9.63 -9.55 22.65
CA GLY A 448 -9.45 -10.89 23.20
C GLY A 448 -8.11 -11.43 22.73
N ASN A 449 -7.84 -12.73 22.70
CA ASN A 449 -6.53 -13.23 22.26
C ASN A 449 -6.67 -13.93 20.90
N ASP A 450 -6.35 -13.20 19.85
CA ASP A 450 -6.75 -13.50 18.50
C ASP A 450 -5.63 -14.11 17.66
N ILE A 451 -6.04 -14.84 16.64
CA ILE A 451 -5.14 -15.47 15.69
C ILE A 451 -5.43 -14.95 14.29
N TYR A 452 -4.53 -14.13 13.78
CA TYR A 452 -4.51 -13.66 12.41
C TYR A 452 -3.55 -14.53 11.59
N ASN A 453 -4.08 -15.32 10.66
CA ASN A 453 -3.27 -16.17 9.80
C ASN A 453 -3.54 -15.88 8.33
N THR A 454 -2.52 -15.44 7.60
CA THR A 454 -2.51 -15.29 6.13
C THR A 454 -1.24 -15.89 5.56
N ASP A 455 -1.14 -16.01 4.24
CA ASP A 455 0.09 -16.41 3.56
C ASP A 455 0.64 -15.20 2.79
N ILE A 456 0.29 -15.03 1.52
CA ILE A 456 0.70 -13.87 0.72
C ILE A 456 -0.46 -12.89 0.61
N PHE A 457 -0.20 -11.61 0.94
CA PHE A 457 -1.14 -10.50 0.94
C PHE A 457 -2.19 -10.58 2.06
N GLY A 458 -2.05 -9.78 3.11
CA GLY A 458 -3.07 -9.74 4.15
C GLY A 458 -2.82 -8.73 5.27
N GLN A 459 -3.61 -8.82 6.34
CA GLN A 459 -3.39 -8.11 7.62
C GLN A 459 -3.15 -6.60 7.44
N GLY A 460 -4.17 -5.90 6.96
CA GLY A 460 -4.09 -4.45 6.72
C GLY A 460 -3.15 -4.03 5.58
N GLY A 461 -2.71 -4.97 4.76
CA GLY A 461 -1.92 -4.69 3.56
C GLY A 461 -2.76 -4.12 2.41
N SER A 462 -2.10 -3.56 1.40
CA SER A 462 -2.81 -3.10 0.20
C SER A 462 -1.98 -3.14 -1.07
N TYR A 463 -2.67 -3.13 -2.21
CA TYR A 463 -2.07 -3.16 -3.54
C TYR A 463 -2.79 -2.22 -4.50
N TRP A 464 -2.05 -1.35 -5.17
CA TRP A 464 -2.50 -0.44 -6.24
C TRP A 464 -3.58 0.57 -5.85
N TYR A 465 -3.18 1.78 -5.45
CA TYR A 465 -4.09 2.90 -5.14
C TYR A 465 -5.25 2.53 -4.21
N ALA A 466 -4.99 1.65 -3.25
CA ALA A 466 -5.95 1.13 -2.29
C ALA A 466 -5.53 1.48 -0.85
N LEU A 467 -6.46 1.30 0.08
CA LEU A 467 -6.20 1.37 1.52
C LEU A 467 -6.55 0.03 2.16
N GLY A 468 -5.62 -0.52 2.94
CA GLY A 468 -5.86 -1.68 3.80
C GLY A 468 -5.65 -1.31 5.25
N MET A 469 -6.49 -1.84 6.14
CA MET A 469 -6.47 -1.53 7.56
C MET A 469 -6.82 -2.76 8.40
N LEU A 470 -5.97 -3.03 9.39
CA LEU A 470 -6.27 -3.91 10.53
C LEU A 470 -6.07 -3.08 11.80
N ILE A 471 -7.12 -2.96 12.61
CA ILE A 471 -7.12 -2.21 13.86
C ILE A 471 -7.51 -3.17 14.98
N ASP A 472 -6.55 -3.53 15.83
CA ASP A 472 -6.76 -4.34 17.02
C ASP A 472 -6.66 -3.46 18.26
N LYS A 473 -7.57 -3.62 19.22
CA LYS A 473 -7.69 -2.72 20.37
C LYS A 473 -7.11 -3.29 21.65
N SER A 474 -7.11 -4.61 21.81
CA SER A 474 -6.59 -5.23 23.03
C SER A 474 -6.49 -6.74 22.88
N GLY A 475 -5.41 -7.32 23.34
CA GLY A 475 -5.31 -8.77 23.29
C GLY A 475 -3.97 -9.34 23.64
N HIS A 476 -3.73 -10.60 23.30
CA HIS A 476 -2.38 -11.15 23.24
C HIS A 476 -2.31 -11.97 21.96
N ASP A 477 -2.04 -11.26 20.88
CA ASP A 477 -2.46 -11.65 19.56
C ASP A 477 -1.31 -12.24 18.75
N LYS A 478 -1.69 -13.02 17.74
CA LYS A 478 -0.74 -13.70 16.87
C LYS A 478 -0.98 -13.32 15.44
N TYR A 479 -0.10 -12.46 14.94
CA TYR A 479 -0.06 -12.05 13.55
C TYR A 479 0.92 -12.93 12.78
N ASN A 480 0.39 -13.94 12.10
CA ASN A 480 1.17 -14.84 11.26
C ASN A 480 0.90 -14.57 9.79
N SER A 481 1.96 -14.24 9.05
CA SER A 481 1.90 -14.11 7.60
C SER A 481 3.20 -14.58 6.95
N TYR A 482 3.18 -14.84 5.65
CA TYR A 482 4.41 -15.08 4.91
C TYR A 482 4.94 -13.79 4.30
N GLN A 483 4.16 -13.11 3.45
CA GLN A 483 4.67 -11.94 2.74
C GLN A 483 3.58 -10.92 2.43
N TYR A 484 3.95 -9.64 2.31
CA TYR A 484 3.05 -8.55 1.89
C TYR A 484 1.89 -8.33 2.87
N ALA A 485 2.21 -8.26 4.16
CA ALA A 485 1.20 -8.19 5.21
C ALA A 485 1.60 -7.25 6.36
N GLN A 486 0.77 -7.18 7.39
CA GLN A 486 1.03 -6.42 8.62
C GLN A 486 1.27 -4.94 8.32
N GLY A 487 0.26 -4.33 7.69
CA GLY A 487 0.28 -2.90 7.33
C GLY A 487 1.23 -2.57 6.18
N SER A 488 1.48 -3.48 5.23
CA SER A 488 2.35 -3.18 4.09
C SER A 488 1.61 -2.47 2.94
N GLY A 489 2.17 -1.39 2.40
CA GLY A 489 1.65 -0.75 1.18
C GLY A 489 2.48 -1.07 -0.05
N ILE A 490 1.83 -1.46 -1.16
CA ILE A 490 2.46 -2.01 -2.36
C ILE A 490 1.96 -1.30 -3.62
N HIS A 491 2.89 -0.78 -4.41
CA HIS A 491 2.61 -0.11 -5.69
C HIS A 491 1.61 1.05 -5.55
N LEU A 492 2.04 2.18 -4.98
CA LEU A 492 1.20 3.39 -4.85
C LEU A 492 -0.07 3.16 -4.02
N SER A 493 -0.02 2.29 -3.02
CA SER A 493 -1.11 2.05 -2.07
C SER A 493 -0.67 2.32 -0.64
N VAL A 494 -1.62 2.27 0.29
CA VAL A 494 -1.41 2.57 1.72
C VAL A 494 -1.90 1.40 2.57
N GLY A 495 -1.06 0.85 3.44
CA GLY A 495 -1.42 -0.23 4.36
C GLY A 495 -1.17 0.19 5.80
N PHE A 496 -2.12 -0.10 6.69
CA PHE A 496 -2.06 0.20 8.13
C PHE A 496 -2.34 -1.06 8.95
N LEU A 497 -1.50 -1.31 9.94
CA LEU A 497 -1.82 -2.15 11.09
C LEU A 497 -1.62 -1.30 12.35
N THR A 498 -2.64 -1.22 13.20
CA THR A 498 -2.55 -0.57 14.52
C THR A 498 -3.02 -1.53 15.58
N ASP A 499 -2.15 -1.81 16.54
CA ASP A 499 -2.46 -2.57 17.75
C ASP A 499 -2.36 -1.61 18.95
N TYR A 500 -3.39 -1.57 19.80
CA TYR A 500 -3.44 -0.64 20.92
C TYR A 500 -2.91 -1.23 22.23
N ALA A 501 -2.96 -2.55 22.40
CA ALA A 501 -2.59 -3.18 23.67
C ALA A 501 -2.45 -4.67 23.52
N GLY A 502 -1.34 -5.22 24.00
CA GLY A 502 -1.26 -6.67 24.10
C GLY A 502 0.13 -7.15 24.37
N TRP A 503 0.37 -8.46 24.27
CA TRP A 503 1.73 -9.03 24.33
C TRP A 503 1.81 -9.91 23.10
N ASP A 504 2.16 -9.28 22.00
CA ASP A 504 1.78 -9.71 20.67
C ASP A 504 2.94 -10.34 19.93
N PHE A 505 2.61 -11.19 18.96
CA PHE A 505 3.57 -11.94 18.18
C PHE A 505 3.38 -11.68 16.70
N TYR A 506 4.27 -10.86 16.14
CA TYR A 506 4.31 -10.54 14.72
C TYR A 506 5.33 -11.40 13.98
N THR A 507 4.87 -12.34 13.16
CA THR A 507 5.76 -13.19 12.35
C THR A 507 5.51 -13.00 10.86
N SER A 508 6.59 -12.74 10.12
CA SER A 508 6.58 -12.66 8.65
C SER A 508 7.86 -13.19 8.00
N ASN A 509 7.83 -13.49 6.70
CA ASN A 509 9.06 -13.63 5.90
C ASN A 509 9.52 -12.24 5.45
N GLY A 510 8.74 -11.49 4.67
CA GLY A 510 9.18 -10.16 4.29
C GLY A 510 8.14 -9.25 3.67
N VAL A 511 8.58 -8.03 3.32
CA VAL A 511 7.69 -6.96 2.84
C VAL A 511 6.48 -6.82 3.76
N SER A 512 6.72 -6.78 5.07
CA SER A 512 5.69 -6.78 6.10
C SER A 512 6.04 -5.84 7.25
N GLN A 513 5.23 -5.77 8.31
CA GLN A 513 5.50 -4.98 9.52
C GLN A 513 5.78 -3.51 9.17
N GLY A 514 4.81 -2.89 8.51
CA GLY A 514 4.90 -1.49 8.08
C GLY A 514 5.86 -1.26 6.91
N CYS A 515 6.11 -2.25 6.06
CA CYS A 515 6.97 -2.06 4.89
C CYS A 515 6.26 -1.28 3.77
N GLY A 516 6.92 -0.26 3.22
CA GLY A 516 6.50 0.40 1.97
C GLY A 516 7.24 -0.14 0.76
N HIS A 517 6.52 -0.61 -0.26
CA HIS A 517 7.09 -1.17 -1.48
C HIS A 517 6.62 -0.45 -2.74
N ASP A 518 7.57 -0.06 -3.60
CA ASP A 518 7.34 0.56 -4.90
C ASP A 518 6.40 1.77 -4.85
N TYR A 519 6.85 2.82 -4.16
CA TYR A 519 6.05 3.99 -3.79
C TYR A 519 4.85 3.71 -2.89
N GLY A 520 4.65 2.49 -2.41
CA GLY A 520 3.65 2.21 -1.38
C GLY A 520 4.06 2.75 -0.01
N VAL A 521 3.07 3.00 0.84
CA VAL A 521 3.20 3.41 2.24
C VAL A 521 2.77 2.24 3.12
N GLY A 522 3.67 1.73 3.94
CA GLY A 522 3.32 0.80 5.00
C GLY A 522 3.52 1.40 6.38
N ILE A 523 2.58 1.15 7.29
CA ILE A 523 2.68 1.56 8.69
C ILE A 523 2.24 0.39 9.59
N LEU A 524 3.09 0.02 10.53
CA LEU A 524 2.72 -0.76 11.71
C LEU A 524 2.91 0.14 12.93
N HIS A 525 1.88 0.20 13.76
CA HIS A 525 1.90 0.99 15.00
C HIS A 525 1.39 0.13 16.15
N ASP A 526 2.28 -0.24 17.05
CA ASP A 526 1.98 -0.88 18.32
C ASP A 526 2.06 0.16 19.44
N VAL A 527 1.06 0.18 20.33
CA VAL A 527 0.92 1.23 21.35
C VAL A 527 1.34 0.74 22.73
N SER A 528 1.11 -0.52 23.10
CA SER A 528 1.52 -0.98 24.43
C SER A 528 1.63 -2.48 24.50
N GLY A 529 2.71 -2.97 25.08
CA GLY A 529 2.86 -4.40 25.22
C GLY A 529 4.23 -4.88 25.66
N ASN A 530 4.53 -6.14 25.37
CA ASN A 530 5.88 -6.71 25.47
C ASN A 530 6.00 -7.66 24.29
N ASP A 531 6.26 -7.09 23.13
CA ASP A 531 5.88 -7.64 21.85
C ASP A 531 7.06 -8.28 21.15
N ASN A 532 6.77 -9.20 20.24
CA ASN A 532 7.79 -9.98 19.54
C ASN A 532 7.60 -9.88 18.04
N TYR A 533 8.56 -9.25 17.38
CA TYR A 533 8.61 -9.04 15.95
C TYR A 533 9.67 -9.93 15.31
N SER A 534 9.24 -10.90 14.50
CA SER A 534 10.12 -11.78 13.73
C SER A 534 9.90 -11.63 12.24
N ALA A 535 10.96 -11.27 11.52
CA ALA A 535 10.96 -11.17 10.06
C ALA A 535 12.20 -11.84 9.41
N TYR A 536 12.13 -12.22 8.14
CA TYR A 536 13.33 -12.56 7.38
C TYR A 536 14.03 -11.30 6.86
N SER A 537 13.33 -10.49 6.05
CA SER A 537 13.89 -9.29 5.37
C SER A 537 12.83 -8.26 5.02
N LEU A 538 13.22 -7.01 4.70
CA LEU A 538 12.32 -5.97 4.18
C LEU A 538 11.04 -5.80 5.03
N SER A 539 11.20 -5.73 6.35
CA SER A 539 10.13 -5.54 7.31
C SER A 539 10.58 -4.54 8.38
N GLN A 540 9.75 -4.30 9.40
CA GLN A 540 10.08 -3.43 10.55
C GLN A 540 10.36 -1.99 10.09
N GLY A 541 9.39 -1.43 9.37
CA GLY A 541 9.46 -0.07 8.84
C GLY A 541 10.39 0.09 7.63
N ALA A 542 10.66 -0.97 6.87
CA ALA A 542 11.51 -0.88 5.68
C ALA A 542 10.83 -0.14 4.52
N GLY A 543 11.57 0.74 3.85
CA GLY A 543 11.22 1.33 2.56
C GLY A 543 12.00 0.69 1.41
N ASN A 544 11.28 0.14 0.42
CA ASN A 544 11.87 -0.45 -0.78
C ASN A 544 11.29 0.14 -2.07
N ALA A 545 12.14 0.38 -3.07
CA ALA A 545 11.77 0.90 -4.38
C ALA A 545 11.02 2.24 -4.33
N ASN A 546 11.58 3.18 -3.57
CA ASN A 546 11.02 4.50 -3.25
C ASN A 546 9.71 4.45 -2.43
N GLY A 547 9.44 3.31 -1.77
CA GLY A 547 8.37 3.19 -0.78
C GLY A 547 8.70 3.89 0.53
N ILE A 548 7.69 4.01 1.38
CA ILE A 548 7.76 4.61 2.71
C ILE A 548 7.33 3.53 3.71
N GLY A 549 8.26 3.07 4.53
CA GLY A 549 7.96 2.14 5.61
C GLY A 549 8.10 2.80 6.97
N ILE A 550 7.17 2.51 7.88
CA ILE A 550 7.15 3.03 9.25
C ILE A 550 6.76 1.90 10.21
N LEU A 551 7.57 1.67 11.23
CA LEU A 551 7.20 0.92 12.43
C LEU A 551 7.36 1.83 13.64
N ILE A 552 6.32 1.92 14.46
CA ILE A 552 6.34 2.60 15.75
C ILE A 552 5.86 1.61 16.81
N ASP A 553 6.63 1.50 17.89
CA ASP A 553 6.30 0.76 19.10
C ASP A 553 6.42 1.74 20.28
N GLU A 554 5.33 2.01 21.00
CA GLU A 554 5.29 3.11 21.98
C GLU A 554 5.75 2.74 23.40
N GLU A 555 5.35 1.59 23.91
CA GLU A 555 5.56 1.18 25.29
C GLU A 555 5.79 -0.31 25.39
N GLY A 556 6.90 -0.75 25.99
CA GLY A 556 7.02 -2.17 26.27
C GLY A 556 8.39 -2.67 26.68
N ARG A 557 8.57 -3.97 26.51
CA ARG A 557 9.86 -4.63 26.56
C ARG A 557 9.86 -5.67 25.47
N ASP A 558 10.48 -5.30 24.37
CA ASP A 558 10.13 -5.85 23.07
C ASP A 558 11.28 -6.65 22.47
N GLY A 559 10.94 -7.51 21.52
CA GLY A 559 11.84 -8.45 20.88
C GLY A 559 11.84 -8.29 19.38
N TYR A 560 12.91 -7.74 18.81
CA TYR A 560 13.05 -7.53 17.37
C TYR A 560 14.05 -8.50 16.75
N LEU A 561 13.51 -9.51 16.09
CA LEU A 561 14.23 -10.54 15.37
C LEU A 561 14.16 -10.33 13.86
N ASN A 562 15.32 -10.27 13.21
CA ASN A 562 15.39 -10.37 11.77
C ASN A 562 16.61 -11.13 11.24
N LYS A 563 16.45 -11.86 10.13
CA LYS A 563 17.52 -12.67 9.52
C LYS A 563 18.43 -11.89 8.58
N GLU A 564 17.94 -10.84 7.92
CA GLU A 564 18.69 -9.95 7.02
C GLU A 564 18.74 -8.51 7.56
N PRO A 565 19.70 -8.17 8.43
CA PRO A 565 19.78 -6.83 9.03
C PRO A 565 20.16 -5.72 8.09
N SER A 566 20.72 -6.03 6.91
CA SER A 566 21.15 -5.02 5.95
C SER A 566 20.00 -4.28 5.26
N ASN A 567 18.76 -4.79 5.33
CA ASN A 567 17.63 -4.26 4.56
C ASN A 567 16.27 -4.27 5.28
N THR A 568 16.24 -4.46 6.61
CA THR A 568 14.99 -4.62 7.38
C THR A 568 14.70 -3.36 8.19
N ARG A 569 15.15 -3.32 9.45
CA ARG A 569 14.82 -2.28 10.43
C ARG A 569 15.14 -0.88 9.94
N GLY A 570 14.10 -0.05 9.78
CA GLY A 570 14.23 1.36 9.44
C GLY A 570 15.07 1.60 8.19
N TYR A 571 15.07 0.68 7.22
CA TYR A 571 15.96 0.71 6.07
C TYR A 571 15.31 1.40 4.87
N GLY A 572 16.01 2.32 4.21
CA GLY A 572 15.59 2.92 2.93
C GLY A 572 16.56 2.66 1.78
N ASN A 573 16.17 1.94 0.72
CA ASN A 573 17.10 1.62 -0.38
C ASN A 573 17.28 2.75 -1.42
N PRO A 574 18.48 2.87 -2.04
CA PRO A 574 18.68 3.71 -3.22
C PRO A 574 17.98 3.15 -4.45
N ARG A 575 17.10 3.93 -5.08
CA ARG A 575 16.42 3.58 -6.33
C ARG A 575 15.95 4.83 -7.08
N ARG A 576 15.98 4.80 -8.42
CA ARG A 576 15.54 5.91 -9.29
C ARG A 576 16.30 7.23 -9.01
N GLU A 577 17.59 7.08 -8.75
CA GLU A 577 18.53 8.18 -8.48
C GLU A 577 18.26 8.96 -7.18
N PHE A 578 17.23 8.60 -6.39
CA PHE A 578 17.03 8.99 -4.98
C PHE A 578 16.81 7.73 -4.12
N GLY A 579 16.12 7.77 -2.98
CA GLY A 579 15.89 6.59 -2.14
C GLY A 579 14.52 6.51 -1.47
N SER A 580 14.23 5.35 -0.90
CA SER A 580 13.06 5.06 -0.07
C SER A 580 13.22 5.62 1.34
N ILE A 581 12.13 5.88 2.04
CA ILE A 581 12.15 6.25 3.46
C ILE A 581 11.79 5.00 4.26
N GLY A 582 12.60 4.66 5.26
CA GLY A 582 12.29 3.58 6.20
C GLY A 582 12.52 4.08 7.63
N LEU A 583 11.53 3.96 8.50
CA LEU A 583 11.58 4.47 9.86
C LEU A 583 11.22 3.36 10.84
N PHE A 584 12.08 3.17 11.82
CA PHE A 584 11.85 2.29 12.97
C PHE A 584 12.02 3.14 14.23
N ALA A 585 11.00 3.17 15.08
CA ALA A 585 11.01 3.88 16.34
C ALA A 585 10.40 3.00 17.43
N ASP A 586 11.24 2.56 18.37
CA ASP A 586 10.84 1.99 19.66
C ASP A 586 10.98 3.11 20.70
N LEU A 587 9.91 3.44 21.42
CA LEU A 587 9.84 4.69 22.18
C LEU A 587 10.16 4.56 23.68
N GLU A 588 9.91 3.41 24.31
CA GLU A 588 10.12 3.13 25.74
C GLU A 588 10.31 1.63 25.98
N GLY A 589 11.39 1.23 26.67
CA GLY A 589 11.59 -0.19 26.99
C GLY A 589 13.03 -0.55 27.35
N ILE A 590 13.28 -1.84 27.55
CA ILE A 590 14.64 -2.41 27.58
C ILE A 590 14.65 -3.63 26.67
N ASP A 591 15.06 -3.41 25.44
CA ASP A 591 14.60 -4.26 24.34
C ASP A 591 15.65 -5.23 23.86
N PHE A 592 15.19 -6.29 23.22
CA PHE A 592 16.02 -7.33 22.67
C PHE A 592 16.09 -7.22 21.15
N TYR A 593 17.31 -7.19 20.61
CA TYR A 593 17.53 -7.17 19.16
C TYR A 593 18.38 -8.36 18.71
N SER A 594 18.08 -8.90 17.52
CA SER A 594 18.89 -9.97 16.90
C SER A 594 20.34 -9.57 16.59
N ILE A 595 20.61 -8.26 16.54
CA ILE A 595 21.97 -7.72 16.56
C ILE A 595 22.22 -7.24 18.00
N PRO A 596 23.30 -7.68 18.66
CA PRO A 596 23.63 -7.19 19.99
C PRO A 596 23.64 -5.66 20.00
N ASN A 597 23.45 -5.08 21.17
CA ASN A 597 23.91 -3.71 21.37
C ASN A 597 23.20 -2.67 20.45
N LYS A 598 21.90 -2.90 20.25
CA LYS A 598 20.97 -2.06 19.51
C LYS A 598 19.90 -1.44 20.38
N ASP A 599 19.64 -2.08 21.52
CA ASP A 599 18.91 -1.50 22.63
C ASP A 599 19.40 -0.08 22.82
N SER A 600 18.43 0.82 22.92
CA SER A 600 18.61 2.19 23.36
C SER A 600 19.39 3.08 22.41
N SER A 601 19.65 2.58 21.19
CA SER A 601 20.57 3.19 20.25
C SER A 601 19.86 3.93 19.14
N PHE A 602 20.58 4.91 18.59
CA PHE A 602 20.21 5.53 17.33
C PHE A 602 21.16 5.04 16.25
N SER A 603 20.63 4.80 15.06
CA SER A 603 21.47 4.56 13.89
C SER A 603 20.72 4.95 12.64
N THR A 604 21.43 5.33 11.58
CA THR A 604 20.71 5.85 10.43
C THR A 604 20.10 4.79 9.52
N GLY A 605 20.13 3.50 9.83
CA GLY A 605 19.45 2.42 9.08
C GLY A 605 19.96 2.24 7.63
N SER A 606 19.94 3.30 6.81
CA SER A 606 20.54 3.48 5.50
C SER A 606 20.74 4.99 5.18
N TYR A 607 21.03 5.32 3.92
CA TYR A 607 21.15 6.72 3.48
C TYR A 607 19.82 7.52 3.50
N TRP A 608 18.66 6.90 3.71
CA TRP A 608 17.36 7.58 3.87
C TRP A 608 16.49 6.95 4.97
N GLY A 609 17.04 5.94 5.64
CA GLY A 609 16.39 5.25 6.73
C GLY A 609 16.64 5.95 8.07
N GLY A 610 16.00 5.45 9.12
CA GLY A 610 16.21 5.86 10.49
C GLY A 610 15.81 4.74 11.45
N PHE A 611 16.67 4.48 12.44
CA PHE A 611 16.40 3.60 13.57
C PHE A 611 16.63 4.40 14.85
N ALA A 612 15.62 4.40 15.70
CA ALA A 612 15.68 4.95 17.05
C ALA A 612 15.10 3.93 18.03
N ASP A 613 15.83 3.74 19.10
CA ASP A 613 15.36 3.16 20.36
C ASP A 613 15.77 4.16 21.44
N PHE A 614 14.81 4.60 22.26
CA PHE A 614 14.98 5.73 23.18
C PHE A 614 15.45 5.32 24.62
N GLY A 615 15.85 4.06 24.90
CA GLY A 615 16.46 3.61 26.19
C GLY A 615 17.97 3.96 26.43
N GLU A 616 18.73 3.30 27.35
CA GLU A 616 20.24 3.37 27.52
C GLU A 616 21.18 2.28 26.85
N ILE A 617 22.27 2.70 26.15
CA ILE A 617 23.06 1.99 25.08
C ILE A 617 24.30 1.15 25.50
N LYS A 618 24.66 0.08 24.74
CA LYS A 618 26.07 -0.33 24.29
C LYS A 618 26.10 -0.97 22.87
N SER A 619 27.29 -1.19 22.21
CA SER A 619 27.64 -1.42 20.73
C SER A 619 28.35 -2.80 20.33
N PRO A 620 28.43 -3.34 19.06
CA PRO A 620 27.97 -4.67 18.52
C PRO A 620 29.02 -5.56 17.72
N TRP A 621 28.65 -6.69 17.03
CA TRP A 621 29.42 -7.36 15.90
C TRP A 621 28.64 -8.40 14.99
N GLU A 622 29.18 -8.66 13.77
CA GLU A 622 28.62 -9.25 12.49
C GLU A 622 28.72 -10.78 12.19
N LYS A 623 28.12 -11.23 11.04
CA LYS A 623 27.95 -12.62 10.51
C LYS A 623 28.38 -12.78 9.02
N THR A 624 28.63 -14.00 8.52
CA THR A 624 28.82 -14.36 7.07
C THR A 624 28.30 -15.76 6.70
N VAL A 625 27.70 -15.97 5.50
CA VAL A 625 27.34 -17.30 4.90
C VAL A 625 27.44 -17.29 3.35
N GLN A 626 27.79 -18.43 2.72
CA GLN A 626 27.92 -18.68 1.25
C GLN A 626 26.74 -19.48 0.63
N GLN A 627 26.49 -19.35 -0.69
CA GLN A 627 25.43 -20.04 -1.48
C GLN A 627 25.96 -20.80 -2.74
N TYR A 628 25.18 -21.79 -3.25
CA TYR A 628 25.46 -22.76 -4.36
C TYR A 628 24.66 -22.49 -5.66
N LYS A 629 25.10 -22.98 -6.85
CA LYS A 629 24.57 -22.68 -8.23
C LYS A 629 24.44 -23.91 -9.17
N VAL A 630 23.51 -23.88 -10.16
CA VAL A 630 23.16 -24.97 -11.13
C VAL A 630 23.85 -24.83 -12.51
N PRO A 631 24.43 -25.90 -13.10
CA PRO A 631 25.22 -25.86 -14.34
C PRO A 631 24.44 -25.74 -15.67
N VAL A 632 25.09 -25.23 -16.72
CA VAL A 632 24.59 -25.03 -18.12
C VAL A 632 25.16 -26.08 -19.07
N ASP A 633 24.40 -26.52 -20.09
CA ASP A 633 24.92 -27.31 -21.22
C ASP A 633 25.36 -26.39 -22.37
N SER A 634 26.67 -26.21 -22.52
CA SER A 634 27.26 -25.29 -23.50
C SER A 634 27.37 -25.86 -24.92
N THR A 635 26.84 -27.05 -25.20
CA THR A 635 27.01 -27.73 -26.51
C THR A 635 25.87 -27.47 -27.51
N LEU A 636 24.80 -26.79 -27.08
CA LEU A 636 23.61 -26.50 -27.88
C LEU A 636 23.61 -25.05 -28.40
N ASN A 637 23.11 -24.84 -29.63
CA ASN A 637 22.91 -23.50 -30.22
C ASN A 637 21.43 -23.11 -30.11
N TYR A 638 21.17 -21.90 -29.62
CA TYR A 638 19.83 -21.35 -29.41
C TYR A 638 19.55 -20.15 -30.34
N SER A 639 18.29 -19.76 -30.49
CA SER A 639 17.89 -18.54 -31.23
C SER A 639 18.10 -17.26 -30.40
N ILE A 640 18.07 -16.08 -31.02
CA ILE A 640 18.21 -14.80 -30.30
C ILE A 640 17.13 -14.60 -29.24
N GLU A 641 15.90 -15.07 -29.51
CA GLU A 641 14.79 -15.05 -28.56
C GLU A 641 15.01 -16.03 -27.39
N GLN A 642 15.55 -17.22 -27.66
CA GLN A 642 15.89 -18.20 -26.61
C GLN A 642 17.04 -17.73 -25.73
N TYR A 643 18.09 -17.14 -26.31
CA TYR A 643 19.15 -16.51 -25.53
C TYR A 643 18.63 -15.34 -24.68
N PHE A 644 17.68 -14.56 -25.21
CA PHE A 644 17.00 -13.48 -24.48
C PHE A 644 16.19 -14.04 -23.29
N ILE A 645 15.47 -15.15 -23.48
CA ILE A 645 14.74 -15.83 -22.39
C ILE A 645 15.71 -16.35 -21.31
N MET A 646 16.81 -17.00 -21.71
CA MET A 646 17.84 -17.48 -20.76
C MET A 646 18.43 -16.34 -19.95
N ALA A 647 18.75 -15.22 -20.59
CA ALA A 647 19.40 -14.08 -19.95
C ALA A 647 18.46 -13.28 -19.02
N LYS A 648 17.13 -13.36 -19.19
CA LYS A 648 16.15 -12.70 -18.30
C LYS A 648 15.66 -13.55 -17.13
N THR A 649 16.23 -14.73 -16.91
CA THR A 649 15.87 -15.64 -15.81
C THR A 649 16.32 -15.07 -14.45
N ILE A 650 15.47 -15.09 -13.42
CA ILE A 650 15.68 -14.38 -12.13
C ILE A 650 16.00 -15.31 -10.95
N GLU A 651 15.77 -16.62 -11.11
CA GLU A 651 15.99 -17.61 -10.05
C GLU A 651 17.51 -17.80 -9.76
N PRO A 652 18.00 -17.51 -8.53
CA PRO A 652 19.43 -17.52 -8.18
C PRO A 652 20.17 -18.82 -8.50
N ARG A 653 19.47 -19.96 -8.45
CA ARG A 653 20.04 -21.26 -8.78
C ARG A 653 20.47 -21.35 -10.26
N PHE A 654 19.82 -20.63 -11.18
CA PHE A 654 20.10 -20.67 -12.62
C PHE A 654 21.08 -19.59 -13.13
N SER A 655 21.87 -18.97 -12.25
CA SER A 655 22.77 -17.88 -12.66
C SER A 655 23.76 -18.27 -13.79
N LEU A 656 24.12 -19.56 -13.92
CA LEU A 656 24.99 -20.03 -15.02
C LEU A 656 24.28 -20.04 -16.40
N TRP A 657 22.96 -20.20 -16.42
CA TRP A 657 22.13 -20.10 -17.63
C TRP A 657 21.94 -18.65 -18.06
N GLN A 658 21.72 -17.79 -17.07
CA GLN A 658 21.71 -16.35 -17.26
C GLN A 658 23.02 -15.86 -17.88
N ASP A 659 24.16 -16.24 -17.30
CA ASP A 659 25.50 -15.90 -17.80
C ASP A 659 25.74 -16.43 -19.23
N PHE A 660 25.21 -17.61 -19.56
CA PHE A 660 25.38 -18.23 -20.87
C PHE A 660 24.56 -17.55 -21.96
N GLY A 661 23.26 -17.30 -21.71
CA GLY A 661 22.39 -16.57 -22.64
C GLY A 661 22.91 -15.16 -22.89
N GLU A 662 23.36 -14.49 -21.84
CA GLU A 662 23.89 -13.13 -21.92
C GLU A 662 25.16 -13.06 -22.79
N LYS A 663 26.11 -14.00 -22.62
CA LYS A 663 27.33 -14.09 -23.46
C LYS A 663 27.03 -14.19 -24.96
N HIS A 664 25.99 -14.93 -25.34
CA HIS A 664 25.64 -15.12 -26.75
C HIS A 664 24.95 -13.89 -27.35
N LEU A 665 24.07 -13.22 -26.60
CA LEU A 665 23.49 -11.94 -27.01
C LEU A 665 24.56 -10.86 -27.22
N ILE A 666 25.62 -10.87 -26.41
CA ILE A 666 26.75 -9.94 -26.57
C ILE A 666 27.54 -10.24 -27.85
N SER A 667 27.70 -11.53 -28.20
CA SER A 667 28.49 -11.95 -29.36
C SER A 667 27.88 -11.56 -30.71
N ASP A 668 26.55 -11.40 -30.76
CA ASP A 668 25.81 -10.86 -31.93
C ASP A 668 25.15 -9.51 -31.58
N SER A 669 25.99 -8.51 -31.35
CA SER A 669 25.59 -7.20 -30.82
C SER A 669 24.67 -6.41 -31.74
N VAL A 670 24.78 -6.57 -33.06
CA VAL A 670 23.99 -5.84 -34.06
C VAL A 670 22.58 -6.40 -34.14
N GLN A 671 22.43 -7.73 -34.23
CA GLN A 671 21.10 -8.35 -34.26
C GLN A 671 20.37 -8.15 -32.93
N THR A 672 21.10 -8.19 -31.82
CA THR A 672 20.55 -7.90 -30.48
C THR A 672 20.06 -6.46 -30.37
N ALA A 673 20.81 -5.46 -30.89
CA ALA A 673 20.37 -4.06 -30.89
C ALA A 673 19.06 -3.83 -31.67
N HIS A 674 18.90 -4.48 -32.83
CA HIS A 674 17.64 -4.43 -33.58
C HIS A 674 16.50 -5.17 -32.88
N TYR A 675 16.77 -6.29 -32.21
CA TYR A 675 15.77 -7.02 -31.43
C TYR A 675 15.28 -6.21 -30.23
N ILE A 676 16.17 -5.44 -29.56
CA ILE A 676 15.78 -4.53 -28.47
C ILE A 676 14.76 -3.48 -28.94
N LEU A 677 14.85 -2.96 -30.18
CA LEU A 677 13.86 -2.02 -30.72
C LEU A 677 12.44 -2.61 -30.75
N THR A 678 12.31 -3.91 -30.97
CA THR A 678 11.01 -4.60 -30.99
C THR A 678 10.40 -4.79 -29.60
N LYS A 679 11.15 -4.49 -28.54
CA LYS A 679 10.77 -4.67 -27.13
C LYS A 679 10.64 -3.35 -26.36
N LEU A 680 10.69 -2.20 -27.06
CA LEU A 680 10.69 -0.86 -26.43
C LEU A 680 9.41 -0.51 -25.64
N VAL A 681 8.31 -1.24 -25.88
CA VAL A 681 7.02 -1.07 -25.18
C VAL A 681 6.52 -2.42 -24.62
N SER A 682 7.44 -3.33 -24.28
CA SER A 682 7.07 -4.64 -23.72
C SER A 682 6.39 -4.47 -22.35
N GLU A 683 5.30 -5.19 -22.14
CA GLU A 683 4.59 -5.25 -20.85
C GLU A 683 5.25 -6.22 -19.85
N ASP A 684 6.25 -7.01 -20.27
CA ASP A 684 7.03 -7.90 -19.39
C ASP A 684 8.16 -7.13 -18.69
N HIS A 685 8.03 -6.92 -17.38
CA HIS A 685 8.99 -6.18 -16.56
C HIS A 685 10.42 -6.75 -16.59
N ARG A 686 10.59 -8.04 -16.93
CA ARG A 686 11.90 -8.73 -17.00
C ARG A 686 12.67 -8.37 -18.27
N ASP A 687 11.96 -8.05 -19.35
CA ASP A 687 12.57 -7.58 -20.60
C ASP A 687 13.33 -6.28 -20.34
N GLY A 688 12.73 -5.34 -19.60
CA GLY A 688 13.38 -4.08 -19.23
C GLY A 688 14.66 -4.27 -18.40
N PHE A 689 14.68 -5.26 -17.50
CA PHE A 689 15.85 -5.57 -16.67
C PHE A 689 16.99 -6.17 -17.49
N LEU A 690 16.70 -7.15 -18.35
CA LEU A 690 17.71 -7.75 -19.23
C LEU A 690 18.26 -6.73 -20.23
N ILE A 691 17.39 -5.96 -20.89
CA ILE A 691 17.78 -4.92 -21.84
C ILE A 691 18.76 -3.95 -21.19
N ARG A 692 18.50 -3.53 -19.94
CA ARG A 692 19.40 -2.68 -19.16
C ARG A 692 20.79 -3.30 -18.99
N ASN A 693 20.88 -4.60 -18.69
CA ASN A 693 22.16 -5.29 -18.53
C ASN A 693 22.93 -5.45 -19.86
N LEU A 694 22.20 -5.73 -20.95
CA LEU A 694 22.80 -5.91 -22.28
C LEU A 694 23.32 -4.61 -22.86
N ILE A 695 22.62 -3.49 -22.68
CA ILE A 695 22.97 -2.18 -23.26
C ILE A 695 24.42 -1.77 -22.96
N PHE A 696 24.91 -2.04 -21.75
CA PHE A 696 26.31 -1.76 -21.39
C PHE A 696 27.32 -2.61 -22.18
N LYS A 697 26.93 -3.83 -22.55
CA LYS A 697 27.81 -4.85 -23.15
C LYS A 697 27.80 -4.81 -24.67
N ILE A 698 26.75 -4.25 -25.29
CA ILE A 698 26.61 -4.06 -26.75
C ILE A 698 26.49 -2.58 -27.17
N ASN A 699 27.03 -1.68 -26.34
CA ASN A 699 27.01 -0.21 -26.43
C ASN A 699 27.03 0.33 -27.88
N GLU A 700 28.08 0.03 -28.66
CA GLU A 700 28.31 0.73 -29.93
C GLU A 700 27.22 0.45 -30.99
N SER A 701 26.72 -0.79 -31.04
CA SER A 701 25.65 -1.20 -31.95
C SER A 701 24.32 -0.54 -31.57
N VAL A 702 24.01 -0.52 -30.28
CA VAL A 702 22.79 0.10 -29.74
C VAL A 702 22.80 1.62 -29.95
N SER A 703 23.89 2.29 -29.62
CA SER A 703 24.06 3.73 -29.84
C SER A 703 23.84 4.12 -31.30
N SER A 704 24.40 3.36 -32.24
CA SER A 704 24.27 3.63 -33.68
C SER A 704 22.82 3.51 -34.17
N VAL A 705 22.11 2.48 -33.71
CA VAL A 705 20.70 2.24 -34.05
C VAL A 705 19.80 3.33 -33.46
N PHE A 706 19.99 3.69 -32.19
CA PHE A 706 19.21 4.75 -31.54
C PHE A 706 19.45 6.13 -32.16
N LEU A 707 20.70 6.46 -32.52
CA LEU A 707 21.01 7.70 -33.24
C LEU A 707 20.29 7.77 -34.60
N SER A 708 20.18 6.64 -35.31
CA SER A 708 19.43 6.59 -36.57
C SER A 708 17.94 6.85 -36.38
N GLU A 709 17.31 6.34 -35.31
CA GLU A 709 15.89 6.58 -35.03
C GLU A 709 15.62 8.01 -34.55
N LEU A 710 16.49 8.56 -33.69
CA LEU A 710 16.39 9.96 -33.25
C LEU A 710 16.60 10.94 -34.41
N ALA A 711 17.47 10.63 -35.36
CA ALA A 711 17.65 11.44 -36.57
C ALA A 711 16.37 11.47 -37.44
N LYS A 712 15.68 10.33 -37.59
CA LYS A 712 14.38 10.29 -38.30
C LYS A 712 13.32 11.13 -37.60
N TYR A 713 13.29 11.11 -36.27
CA TYR A 713 12.38 11.93 -35.47
C TYR A 713 12.64 13.44 -35.62
N GLU A 714 13.90 13.85 -35.80
CA GLU A 714 14.22 15.25 -36.10
C GLU A 714 13.67 15.71 -37.46
N GLU A 715 13.56 14.80 -38.43
CA GLU A 715 12.98 15.08 -39.74
C GLU A 715 11.44 15.07 -39.71
N ASP A 716 10.83 14.18 -38.92
CA ASP A 716 9.38 14.09 -38.72
C ASP A 716 9.04 13.66 -37.28
N ASN A 717 8.49 14.61 -36.52
CA ASN A 717 8.16 14.45 -35.11
C ASN A 717 6.93 13.55 -34.84
N SER A 718 6.27 13.05 -35.89
CA SER A 718 5.15 12.09 -35.77
C SER A 718 5.59 10.63 -35.74
N ILE A 719 6.86 10.34 -36.05
CA ILE A 719 7.42 8.98 -36.16
C ILE A 719 7.56 8.28 -34.80
N LEU A 720 7.80 9.04 -33.73
CA LEU A 720 7.93 8.52 -32.36
C LEU A 720 6.98 9.24 -31.41
N LYS A 721 6.29 8.47 -30.58
CA LYS A 721 5.45 8.98 -29.49
C LYS A 721 6.32 9.44 -28.30
N PRO A 722 5.81 10.31 -27.42
CA PRO A 722 6.52 10.73 -26.22
C PRO A 722 7.02 9.56 -25.34
N GLU A 723 6.26 8.49 -25.22
CA GLU A 723 6.62 7.29 -24.44
C GLU A 723 7.83 6.57 -25.05
N GLU A 724 7.88 6.47 -26.37
CA GLU A 724 8.98 5.86 -27.11
C GLU A 724 10.26 6.71 -27.01
N LEU A 725 10.12 8.05 -27.06
CA LEU A 725 11.23 8.99 -26.83
C LEU A 725 11.79 8.90 -25.41
N ILE A 726 10.93 8.79 -24.39
CA ILE A 726 11.35 8.61 -22.99
C ILE A 726 12.17 7.32 -22.86
N PHE A 727 11.69 6.23 -23.45
CA PHE A 727 12.38 4.94 -23.36
C PHE A 727 13.70 4.96 -24.13
N ILE A 728 13.73 5.47 -25.37
CA ILE A 728 14.96 5.65 -26.15
C ILE A 728 15.96 6.52 -25.39
N ALA A 729 15.53 7.67 -24.85
CA ALA A 729 16.40 8.54 -24.07
C ALA A 729 16.97 7.82 -22.84
N TYR A 730 16.13 7.10 -22.09
CA TYR A 730 16.55 6.30 -20.93
C TYR A 730 17.59 5.24 -21.31
N LEU A 731 17.30 4.41 -22.32
CA LEU A 731 18.20 3.36 -22.79
C LEU A 731 19.52 3.95 -23.32
N PHE A 732 19.46 5.09 -24.00
CA PHE A 732 20.66 5.79 -24.46
C PHE A 732 21.54 6.24 -23.28
N GLY A 733 20.94 6.76 -22.21
CA GLY A 733 21.68 7.11 -20.98
C GLY A 733 22.39 5.92 -20.35
N GLU A 734 21.78 4.73 -20.38
CA GLU A 734 22.41 3.50 -19.89
C GLU A 734 23.59 3.05 -20.78
N THR A 735 23.68 3.42 -22.06
CA THR A 735 24.88 3.13 -22.87
C THR A 735 26.14 3.83 -22.33
N ARG A 736 25.95 4.98 -21.66
CA ARG A 736 26.99 5.94 -21.24
C ARG A 736 27.84 6.48 -22.39
N ASP A 737 27.45 6.27 -23.64
CA ASP A 737 28.20 6.66 -24.84
C ASP A 737 28.07 8.17 -25.10
N PRO A 738 29.19 8.92 -25.16
CA PRO A 738 29.13 10.35 -25.44
C PRO A 738 28.55 10.71 -26.81
N LYS A 739 28.47 9.78 -27.77
CA LYS A 739 27.94 10.04 -29.13
C LYS A 739 26.49 10.53 -29.15
N GLY A 740 25.67 10.19 -28.15
CA GLY A 740 24.29 10.71 -28.08
C GLY A 740 24.11 11.91 -27.17
N ALA A 741 25.19 12.51 -26.66
CA ALA A 741 25.10 13.75 -25.88
C ALA A 741 24.36 14.85 -26.65
N GLU A 742 24.60 14.98 -27.96
CA GLU A 742 23.95 15.99 -28.80
C GLU A 742 22.45 15.70 -28.98
N ALA A 743 22.09 14.44 -29.22
CA ALA A 743 20.69 14.05 -29.36
C ALA A 743 19.91 14.25 -28.05
N LEU A 744 20.49 13.86 -26.91
CA LEU A 744 19.91 14.10 -25.59
C LEU A 744 19.82 15.60 -25.25
N TYR A 745 20.82 16.39 -25.63
CA TYR A 745 20.81 17.85 -25.47
C TYR A 745 19.64 18.50 -26.21
N LYS A 746 19.35 18.08 -27.45
CA LYS A 746 18.19 18.57 -28.20
C LYS A 746 16.85 18.26 -27.50
N LEU A 747 16.73 17.06 -26.90
CA LEU A 747 15.53 16.67 -26.15
C LEU A 747 15.26 17.53 -24.92
N LEU A 748 16.25 18.25 -24.38
CA LEU A 748 16.05 19.22 -23.29
C LEU A 748 15.15 20.40 -23.67
N SER A 749 14.92 20.64 -24.96
CA SER A 749 14.00 21.66 -25.47
C SER A 749 12.60 21.11 -25.80
N ASN A 750 12.34 19.81 -25.58
CA ASN A 750 11.05 19.20 -25.88
C ASN A 750 9.93 19.84 -25.03
N PRO A 751 8.72 20.08 -25.58
CA PRO A 751 7.60 20.65 -24.82
C PRO A 751 7.12 19.75 -23.66
N ASP A 752 7.24 18.42 -23.77
CA ASP A 752 6.85 17.48 -22.71
C ASP A 752 7.93 17.42 -21.61
N GLU A 753 7.55 17.76 -20.36
CA GLU A 753 8.45 17.69 -19.20
C GLU A 753 8.99 16.28 -18.97
N ARG A 754 8.21 15.24 -19.24
CA ARG A 754 8.60 13.84 -19.04
C ARG A 754 9.76 13.47 -19.95
N VAL A 755 9.72 13.92 -21.21
CA VAL A 755 10.80 13.75 -22.19
C VAL A 755 12.05 14.52 -21.75
N ARG A 756 11.90 15.79 -21.35
CA ARG A 756 13.03 16.57 -20.80
C ARG A 756 13.64 15.90 -19.56
N SER A 757 12.80 15.37 -18.68
CA SER A 757 13.20 14.67 -17.45
C SER A 757 14.01 13.41 -17.73
N ALA A 758 13.56 12.60 -18.70
CA ALA A 758 14.29 11.42 -19.16
C ALA A 758 15.65 11.81 -19.77
N ALA A 759 15.68 12.86 -20.60
CA ALA A 759 16.91 13.38 -21.18
C ALA A 759 17.89 13.87 -20.10
N LEU A 760 17.43 14.60 -19.08
CA LEU A 760 18.26 15.02 -17.93
C LEU A 760 18.86 13.82 -17.19
N ALA A 761 18.03 12.84 -16.84
CA ALA A 761 18.48 11.62 -16.17
C ALA A 761 19.55 10.88 -16.98
N SER A 762 19.39 10.82 -18.30
CA SER A 762 20.32 10.18 -19.22
C SER A 762 21.61 10.98 -19.41
N ILE A 763 21.52 12.30 -19.57
CA ILE A 763 22.69 13.20 -19.65
C ILE A 763 23.58 13.05 -18.42
N GLY A 764 22.98 12.94 -17.22
CA GLY A 764 23.73 12.70 -16.00
C GLY A 764 24.47 11.36 -15.94
N LYS A 765 24.19 10.42 -16.85
CA LYS A 765 24.87 9.12 -16.96
C LYS A 765 25.95 9.08 -18.05
N ILE A 766 25.96 10.05 -18.96
CA ILE A 766 26.92 10.12 -20.07
C ILE A 766 28.33 10.37 -19.56
N ASN A 767 29.30 9.60 -20.06
CA ASN A 767 30.71 9.86 -19.80
C ASN A 767 31.26 10.84 -20.84
N PHE A 768 31.23 12.13 -20.53
CA PHE A 768 31.76 13.18 -21.40
C PHE A 768 33.29 13.06 -21.52
N GLY A 769 33.77 12.51 -22.64
CA GLY A 769 35.18 12.53 -22.98
C GLY A 769 35.73 13.95 -23.23
N THR A 770 37.04 14.08 -23.42
CA THR A 770 37.70 15.36 -23.69
C THR A 770 37.26 16.02 -25.01
N GLU A 771 36.73 15.24 -25.94
CA GLU A 771 36.28 15.72 -27.25
C GLU A 771 34.96 16.51 -27.19
N PHE A 772 34.13 16.28 -26.16
CA PHE A 772 32.78 16.87 -26.03
C PHE A 772 32.71 18.03 -25.03
N GLN A 773 33.85 18.59 -24.58
CA GLN A 773 33.88 19.60 -23.51
C GLN A 773 33.07 20.87 -23.83
N LYS A 774 33.07 21.32 -25.09
CA LYS A 774 32.25 22.47 -25.50
C LYS A 774 30.75 22.19 -25.33
N LEU A 775 30.29 21.03 -25.82
CA LEU A 775 28.90 20.60 -25.71
C LEU A 775 28.50 20.38 -24.24
N LYS A 776 29.42 19.83 -23.44
CA LYS A 776 29.26 19.65 -21.99
C LYS A 776 28.96 20.98 -21.29
N SER A 777 29.70 22.05 -21.58
CA SER A 777 29.44 23.38 -21.00
C SER A 777 28.14 24.01 -21.50
N GLU A 778 27.76 23.78 -22.77
CA GLU A 778 26.46 24.22 -23.32
C GLU A 778 25.28 23.51 -22.66
N ILE A 779 25.37 22.18 -22.50
CA ILE A 779 24.42 21.35 -21.75
C ILE A 779 24.29 21.87 -20.31
N ALA A 780 25.41 22.09 -19.62
CA ALA A 780 25.40 22.60 -18.24
C ALA A 780 24.65 23.94 -18.13
N LEU A 781 24.89 24.87 -19.07
CA LEU A 781 24.19 26.15 -19.12
C LEU A 781 22.68 25.97 -19.37
N GLN A 782 22.29 25.10 -20.30
CA GLN A 782 20.88 24.84 -20.57
C GLN A 782 20.18 24.24 -19.35
N ILE A 783 20.81 23.28 -18.66
CA ILE A 783 20.22 22.66 -17.45
C ILE A 783 20.01 23.72 -16.35
N ARG A 784 20.98 24.62 -16.13
CA ARG A 784 20.80 25.75 -15.19
C ARG A 784 19.65 26.68 -15.62
N ASN A 785 19.53 26.96 -16.91
CA ASN A 785 18.42 27.77 -17.43
C ASN A 785 17.06 27.09 -17.23
N LEU A 786 16.98 25.76 -17.36
CA LEU A 786 15.77 25.00 -17.10
C LEU A 786 15.34 25.13 -15.64
N TYR A 787 16.29 25.02 -14.70
CA TYR A 787 16.04 25.24 -13.28
C TYR A 787 15.47 26.64 -12.99
N VAL A 788 16.06 27.68 -13.58
CA VAL A 788 15.62 29.07 -13.37
C VAL A 788 14.26 29.36 -14.00
N LYS A 789 13.96 28.79 -15.18
CA LYS A 789 12.73 29.09 -15.94
C LYS A 789 11.51 28.33 -15.41
N ASN A 790 11.68 27.14 -14.84
CA ASN A 790 10.56 26.35 -14.33
C ASN A 790 11.03 25.23 -13.37
N ALA A 791 10.77 25.42 -12.08
CA ALA A 791 10.98 24.40 -11.05
C ALA A 791 9.83 23.37 -11.09
N GLY A 792 9.79 22.55 -12.15
CA GLY A 792 8.73 21.56 -12.46
C GLY A 792 8.52 20.49 -11.39
N SER A 793 8.05 19.30 -11.76
CA SER A 793 7.75 18.23 -10.80
C SER A 793 8.93 17.88 -9.87
N LYS A 794 8.65 17.33 -8.68
CA LYS A 794 9.66 16.85 -7.71
C LYS A 794 10.72 15.99 -8.39
N THR A 795 10.30 15.06 -9.25
CA THR A 795 11.18 14.18 -10.04
C THR A 795 12.01 14.93 -11.08
N TYR A 796 11.44 15.96 -11.73
CA TYR A 796 12.15 16.79 -12.70
C TYR A 796 13.29 17.58 -12.06
N ARG A 797 13.03 18.27 -10.94
CA ARG A 797 14.07 18.99 -10.17
C ARG A 797 15.17 18.05 -9.67
N LYS A 798 14.79 16.84 -9.24
CA LYS A 798 15.72 15.78 -8.84
C LYS A 798 16.65 15.38 -10.00
N ASN A 799 16.11 15.21 -11.21
CA ASN A 799 16.90 14.91 -12.40
C ASN A 799 17.80 16.07 -12.84
N ILE A 800 17.39 17.33 -12.63
CA ILE A 800 18.25 18.51 -12.82
C ILE A 800 19.48 18.43 -11.90
N ALA A 801 19.28 18.20 -10.59
CA ALA A 801 20.38 18.12 -9.62
C ALA A 801 21.34 16.97 -9.97
N PHE A 802 20.79 15.83 -10.37
CA PHE A 802 21.56 14.67 -10.80
C PHE A 802 22.40 14.99 -12.06
N ALA A 803 21.80 15.62 -13.07
CA ALA A 803 22.48 15.97 -14.30
C ALA A 803 23.59 17.02 -14.07
N LEU A 804 23.30 18.10 -13.36
CA LEU A 804 24.27 19.17 -13.05
C LEU A 804 25.51 18.63 -12.34
N GLY A 805 25.31 17.76 -11.36
CA GLY A 805 26.40 17.23 -10.55
C GLY A 805 27.26 16.18 -11.24
N ASN A 806 26.73 15.46 -12.24
CA ASN A 806 27.52 14.49 -13.02
C ASN A 806 28.12 15.11 -14.28
N VAL A 807 27.49 16.14 -14.86
CA VAL A 807 28.15 16.99 -15.86
C VAL A 807 29.38 17.66 -15.23
N SER A 808 29.37 18.01 -13.94
CA SER A 808 30.59 18.43 -13.21
C SER A 808 31.29 19.63 -13.87
N GLU A 809 30.62 20.79 -13.90
CA GLU A 809 31.20 22.08 -14.30
C GLU A 809 31.13 23.01 -13.09
N ASP A 810 32.20 23.76 -12.79
CA ASP A 810 32.26 24.66 -11.62
C ASP A 810 31.11 25.68 -11.61
N ALA A 811 30.67 26.12 -12.79
CA ALA A 811 29.51 27.01 -12.93
C ALA A 811 28.18 26.41 -12.42
N ASN A 812 28.11 25.10 -12.16
CA ASN A 812 26.95 24.42 -11.60
C ASN A 812 26.88 24.53 -10.07
N VAL A 813 27.99 24.84 -9.41
CA VAL A 813 28.10 24.81 -7.94
C VAL A 813 27.06 25.69 -7.26
N SER A 814 26.90 26.94 -7.69
CA SER A 814 25.93 27.85 -7.07
C SER A 814 24.49 27.37 -7.22
N THR A 815 24.15 26.75 -8.35
CA THR A 815 22.83 26.12 -8.56
C THR A 815 22.66 24.91 -7.64
N LEU A 816 23.67 24.04 -7.52
CA LEU A 816 23.62 22.88 -6.63
C LEU A 816 23.52 23.29 -5.15
N ILE A 817 24.21 24.35 -4.72
CA ILE A 817 24.07 24.91 -3.36
C ILE A 817 22.64 25.38 -3.13
N ASN A 818 22.04 26.13 -4.07
CA ASN A 818 20.63 26.55 -3.94
C ASN A 818 19.66 25.35 -3.85
N MET A 819 19.95 24.26 -4.56
CA MET A 819 19.15 23.03 -4.55
C MET A 819 19.22 22.26 -3.21
N LEU A 820 20.16 22.58 -2.31
CA LEU A 820 20.13 22.06 -0.93
C LEU A 820 18.92 22.58 -0.15
N GLY A 821 18.33 23.71 -0.55
CA GLY A 821 17.13 24.27 0.06
C GLY A 821 15.80 23.83 -0.58
N ASP A 822 15.80 22.83 -1.48
CA ASP A 822 14.60 22.38 -2.18
C ASP A 822 13.60 21.68 -1.23
N ASP A 823 12.30 21.86 -1.47
CA ASP A 823 11.22 21.26 -0.69
C ASP A 823 11.14 19.73 -0.83
N PHE A 824 11.78 19.15 -1.86
CA PHE A 824 11.85 17.70 -2.02
C PHE A 824 13.21 17.14 -1.58
N PHE A 825 13.21 16.25 -0.58
CA PHE A 825 14.44 15.61 -0.08
C PHE A 825 15.28 14.95 -1.18
N GLY A 826 14.66 14.36 -2.19
CA GLY A 826 15.38 13.74 -3.31
C GLY A 826 16.30 14.72 -4.03
N VAL A 827 15.92 16.00 -4.14
CA VAL A 827 16.76 17.05 -4.70
C VAL A 827 17.90 17.40 -3.74
N ARG A 828 17.58 17.66 -2.46
CA ARG A 828 18.55 18.06 -1.44
C ARG A 828 19.69 17.05 -1.30
N PHE A 829 19.34 15.77 -1.20
CA PHE A 829 20.31 14.68 -1.00
C PHE A 829 21.19 14.45 -2.23
N ILE A 830 20.65 14.60 -3.45
CA ILE A 830 21.44 14.48 -4.67
C ILE A 830 22.39 15.68 -4.80
N ALA A 831 21.90 16.89 -4.54
CA ALA A 831 22.73 18.10 -4.55
C ALA A 831 23.88 17.97 -3.55
N ALA A 832 23.59 17.58 -2.31
CA ALA A 832 24.56 17.29 -1.26
C ALA A 832 25.64 16.31 -1.73
N LYS A 833 25.24 15.14 -2.22
CA LYS A 833 26.16 14.11 -2.73
C LYS A 833 27.00 14.58 -3.93
N ASN A 834 26.47 15.46 -4.76
CA ASN A 834 27.18 15.95 -5.93
C ASN A 834 28.17 17.06 -5.58
N LEU A 835 27.89 17.89 -4.58
CA LEU A 835 28.80 18.94 -4.12
C LEU A 835 30.10 18.37 -3.54
N THR A 836 30.09 17.15 -3.02
CA THR A 836 31.30 16.46 -2.50
C THR A 836 32.20 15.85 -3.58
N LYS A 837 31.85 15.98 -4.87
CA LYS A 837 32.63 15.40 -5.99
C LYS A 837 33.61 16.39 -6.64
N PHE A 838 33.49 17.68 -6.35
CA PHE A 838 34.34 18.70 -6.95
C PHE A 838 35.75 18.66 -6.40
N GLU A 839 36.71 19.18 -7.17
CA GLU A 839 38.12 19.19 -6.79
C GLU A 839 38.37 19.96 -5.48
N VAL A 840 39.40 19.55 -4.74
CA VAL A 840 39.69 20.02 -3.36
C VAL A 840 39.75 21.55 -3.26
N GLU A 841 40.35 22.22 -4.24
CA GLU A 841 40.48 23.69 -4.25
C GLU A 841 39.12 24.39 -4.24
N LEU A 842 38.15 23.87 -5.01
CA LEU A 842 36.79 24.39 -5.07
C LEU A 842 35.95 23.90 -3.88
N PHE A 843 36.19 22.67 -3.43
CA PHE A 843 35.44 22.04 -2.34
C PHE A 843 35.52 22.85 -1.03
N ASN A 844 36.67 23.43 -0.69
CA ASN A 844 36.79 24.28 0.49
C ASN A 844 35.89 25.54 0.43
N SER A 845 35.77 26.15 -0.76
CA SER A 845 34.84 27.27 -0.96
C SER A 845 33.38 26.81 -0.85
N ILE A 846 33.07 25.63 -1.39
CA ILE A 846 31.72 25.03 -1.31
C ILE A 846 31.33 24.81 0.15
N VAL A 847 32.20 24.21 0.95
CA VAL A 847 31.96 23.98 2.38
C VAL A 847 31.67 25.30 3.08
N ALA A 848 32.48 26.33 2.83
CA ALA A 848 32.26 27.64 3.42
C ALA A 848 30.91 28.25 3.05
N ASP A 849 30.52 28.20 1.77
CA ASP A 849 29.23 28.70 1.33
C ASP A 849 28.08 27.91 1.98
N VAL A 850 28.12 26.57 1.95
CA VAL A 850 27.06 25.73 2.50
C VAL A 850 26.87 25.97 4.01
N PHE A 851 27.95 25.99 4.79
CA PHE A 851 27.87 26.24 6.24
C PHE A 851 27.40 27.66 6.55
N ASN A 852 27.81 28.66 5.76
CA ASN A 852 27.34 30.04 5.94
C ASN A 852 25.85 30.19 5.64
N LEU A 853 25.36 29.57 4.56
CA LEU A 853 23.96 29.68 4.14
C LEU A 853 23.00 28.85 5.01
N TYR A 854 23.41 27.66 5.44
CA TYR A 854 22.50 26.65 6.01
C TYR A 854 22.81 26.26 7.45
N SER A 855 23.66 27.01 8.15
CA SER A 855 24.00 26.78 9.57
C SER A 855 22.82 26.56 10.53
N TYR A 856 21.63 27.11 10.21
CA TYR A 856 20.41 26.94 11.01
C TYR A 856 19.32 26.14 10.29
N ASN A 857 19.65 25.47 9.19
CA ASN A 857 18.70 24.68 8.41
C ASN A 857 19.13 23.20 8.36
N PRO A 858 18.63 22.37 9.29
CA PRO A 858 18.94 20.94 9.32
C PRO A 858 18.58 20.19 8.03
N GLN A 859 17.50 20.57 7.34
CA GLN A 859 17.05 19.89 6.13
C GLN A 859 18.04 20.02 4.96
N ALA A 860 18.85 21.08 4.96
CA ALA A 860 19.86 21.33 3.95
C ALA A 860 21.26 20.87 4.40
N LEU A 861 21.62 21.12 5.66
CA LEU A 861 22.98 20.89 6.16
C LEU A 861 23.24 19.43 6.55
N VAL A 862 22.26 18.71 7.12
CA VAL A 862 22.43 17.29 7.50
C VAL A 862 22.74 16.40 6.30
N PRO A 863 22.01 16.49 5.16
CA PRO A 863 22.34 15.68 4.00
C PRO A 863 23.74 15.98 3.44
N PHE A 864 24.18 17.24 3.48
CA PHE A 864 25.53 17.63 3.07
C PHE A 864 26.61 17.03 3.97
N ILE A 865 26.44 17.13 5.29
CA ILE A 865 27.35 16.48 6.26
C ILE A 865 27.38 14.97 6.03
N SER A 866 26.22 14.34 5.89
CA SER A 866 26.09 12.89 5.65
C SER A 866 26.80 12.44 4.37
N ALA A 867 26.77 13.27 3.32
CA ALA A 867 27.43 12.98 2.05
C ALA A 867 28.97 12.98 2.14
N MET A 868 29.55 13.61 3.17
CA MET A 868 31.01 13.68 3.36
C MET A 868 31.64 12.37 3.84
N LYS A 869 30.86 11.31 4.13
CA LYS A 869 31.36 10.03 4.68
C LYS A 869 32.55 9.41 3.93
N ASN A 870 32.68 9.68 2.63
CA ASN A 870 33.77 9.13 1.79
C ASN A 870 34.89 10.15 1.47
N ILE A 871 34.88 11.32 2.12
CA ILE A 871 35.94 12.32 2.01
C ILE A 871 37.14 11.89 2.84
N GLU A 872 38.34 12.35 2.48
CA GLU A 872 39.56 12.05 3.22
C GLU A 872 39.42 12.47 4.70
N PRO A 873 39.77 11.58 5.65
CA PRO A 873 39.64 11.83 7.09
C PRO A 873 40.25 13.16 7.56
N GLN A 874 41.41 13.54 7.01
CA GLN A 874 42.09 14.79 7.33
C GLN A 874 41.22 16.02 7.00
N THR A 875 40.61 16.03 5.82
CA THR A 875 39.73 17.11 5.37
C THR A 875 38.49 17.20 6.24
N ILE A 876 37.90 16.06 6.63
CA ILE A 876 36.75 16.03 7.55
C ILE A 876 37.12 16.66 8.90
N TYR A 877 38.30 16.34 9.42
CA TYR A 877 38.81 16.91 10.67
C TYR A 877 39.00 18.43 10.58
N GLU A 878 39.61 18.93 9.50
CA GLU A 878 39.80 20.36 9.28
C GLU A 878 38.48 21.13 9.17
N ILE A 879 37.47 20.54 8.52
CA ILE A 879 36.12 21.11 8.45
C ILE A 879 35.49 21.17 9.84
N TYR A 880 35.60 20.09 10.62
CA TYR A 880 35.09 20.06 11.99
C TYR A 880 35.70 21.16 12.85
N GLU A 881 37.02 21.32 12.84
CA GLU A 881 37.71 22.37 13.59
C GLU A 881 37.23 23.77 13.20
N LEU A 882 37.12 24.04 11.89
CA LEU A 882 36.75 25.34 11.36
C LEU A 882 35.30 25.74 11.70
N TYR A 883 34.39 24.76 11.70
CA TYR A 883 32.95 24.98 11.96
C TYR A 883 32.50 24.43 13.31
N SER A 884 33.44 24.20 14.22
CA SER A 884 33.20 23.58 15.53
C SER A 884 32.14 24.31 16.35
N SER A 885 32.02 25.64 16.24
CA SER A 885 30.96 26.39 16.93
C SER A 885 29.56 26.05 16.41
N VAL A 886 29.37 25.97 15.08
CA VAL A 886 28.09 25.65 14.46
C VAL A 886 27.73 24.18 14.71
N ILE A 887 28.71 23.30 14.53
CA ILE A 887 28.54 21.86 14.74
C ILE A 887 28.24 21.59 16.21
N SER A 888 28.93 22.27 17.12
CA SER A 888 28.71 22.10 18.55
C SER A 888 27.41 22.77 19.02
N GLU A 889 26.97 23.89 18.49
CA GLU A 889 25.72 24.50 18.97
C GLU A 889 24.47 23.70 18.58
N ASN A 890 24.55 22.82 17.58
CA ASN A 890 23.43 22.00 17.12
C ASN A 890 23.67 20.50 17.34
N ILE A 891 22.83 19.91 18.18
CA ILE A 891 22.98 18.53 18.65
C ILE A 891 22.83 17.48 17.53
N ILE A 892 22.03 17.78 16.50
CA ILE A 892 21.86 16.91 15.33
C ILE A 892 23.15 16.89 14.50
N TYR A 893 23.79 18.05 14.29
CA TYR A 893 25.04 18.11 13.53
C TYR A 893 26.14 17.34 14.26
N ARG A 894 26.26 17.49 15.59
CA ARG A 894 27.18 16.69 16.40
C ARG A 894 26.98 15.19 16.17
N TYR A 895 25.73 14.72 16.26
CA TYR A 895 25.39 13.31 16.09
C TYR A 895 25.80 12.81 14.70
N VAL A 896 25.41 13.52 13.64
CA VAL A 896 25.72 13.12 12.25
C VAL A 896 27.23 13.10 11.99
N PHE A 897 27.99 14.06 12.54
CA PHE A 897 29.46 14.05 12.45
C PHE A 897 30.09 12.83 13.16
N THR A 898 29.55 12.44 14.31
CA THR A 898 29.99 11.24 15.04
C THR A 898 29.70 10.00 14.23
N GLU A 899 28.52 9.90 13.63
CA GLU A 899 28.14 8.72 12.87
C GLU A 899 29.04 8.50 11.65
N ILE A 900 29.34 9.54 10.87
CA ILE A 900 30.19 9.39 9.68
C ILE A 900 31.66 9.11 10.02
N THR A 901 32.09 9.44 11.25
CA THR A 901 33.45 9.19 11.74
C THR A 901 33.55 7.95 12.63
N SER A 902 32.42 7.36 13.03
CA SER A 902 32.35 6.16 13.86
C SER A 902 32.99 4.96 13.17
N GLY A 903 33.80 4.20 13.91
CA GLY A 903 34.53 3.03 13.38
C GLY A 903 35.75 3.37 12.51
N SER A 904 36.19 4.63 12.49
CA SER A 904 37.46 5.00 11.85
C SER A 904 38.65 4.64 12.76
N ASP A 905 39.67 4.00 12.20
CA ASP A 905 40.95 3.78 12.89
C ASP A 905 41.85 5.03 12.90
N ASN A 906 41.37 6.17 12.39
CA ASN A 906 42.15 7.41 12.31
C ASN A 906 42.15 8.18 13.65
N GLU A 907 43.34 8.43 14.19
CA GLU A 907 43.53 9.11 15.48
C GLU A 907 42.88 10.50 15.55
N LEU A 908 42.86 11.27 14.45
CA LEU A 908 42.22 12.59 14.40
C LEU A 908 40.69 12.50 14.49
N LEU A 909 40.09 11.52 13.78
CA LEU A 909 38.65 11.29 13.84
C LEU A 909 38.22 10.71 15.19
N ASN A 910 39.10 9.96 15.86
CA ASN A 910 38.88 9.49 17.23
C ASN A 910 38.79 10.64 18.25
N ASN A 911 39.48 11.77 18.02
CA ASN A 911 39.33 12.96 18.87
C ASN A 911 37.92 13.58 18.73
N ILE A 912 37.40 13.67 17.50
CA ILE A 912 36.02 14.13 17.25
C ILE A 912 35.03 13.22 17.98
N ASN A 913 35.19 11.89 17.86
CA ASN A 913 34.34 10.93 18.55
C ASN A 913 34.42 11.06 20.08
N GLY A 914 35.59 11.38 20.64
CA GLY A 914 35.80 11.63 22.07
C GLY A 914 35.13 12.93 22.56
N ASP A 915 35.21 14.01 21.79
CA ASP A 915 34.59 15.30 22.13
C ASP A 915 33.05 15.24 22.02
N VAL A 916 32.51 14.47 21.07
CA VAL A 916 31.06 14.37 20.87
C VAL A 916 30.40 13.35 21.81
N SER A 917 31.07 12.27 22.21
CA SER A 917 30.51 11.30 23.17
C SER A 917 30.22 11.93 24.55
N TYR A 918 30.99 12.95 24.97
CA TYR A 918 30.69 13.76 26.15
C TYR A 918 29.45 14.67 25.98
N GLY A 919 29.07 14.98 24.73
CA GLY A 919 27.89 15.78 24.40
C GLY A 919 26.61 14.95 24.20
N LEU A 920 26.73 13.68 23.79
CA LEU A 920 25.59 12.75 23.73
C LEU A 920 25.13 12.30 25.12
N GLU A 921 26.03 12.25 26.11
CA GLU A 921 25.66 12.11 27.54
C GLU A 921 24.73 13.24 28.02
N LEU A 922 24.72 14.41 27.37
CA LEU A 922 23.81 15.53 27.68
C LEU A 922 22.48 15.47 26.91
N MET A 923 22.34 14.64 25.87
CA MET A 923 21.03 14.29 25.30
C MET A 923 20.24 13.36 26.21
N HIS A 924 20.92 12.67 27.14
CA HIS A 924 20.29 11.64 27.94
C HIS A 924 19.36 12.16 29.03
N PHE A 925 19.49 13.38 29.55
CA PHE A 925 18.50 13.94 30.47
C PHE A 925 18.63 15.46 30.56
N ASP A 926 17.58 16.17 30.14
CA ASP A 926 17.07 17.30 30.90
C ASP A 926 15.55 17.11 30.98
N GLU A 927 15.06 16.89 32.20
CA GLU A 927 13.64 16.80 32.59
C GLU A 927 12.79 18.01 32.16
#